data_AF-A0A2T4HAR1-F1
#
_entry.id   AF-A0A2T4HAR1-F1
#
_cell.length_a   1.000
_cell.length_b   1.000
_cell.length_c   1.000
_cell.angle_alpha   90.00
_cell.angle_beta   90.00
_cell.angle_gamma   90.00
#
_symmetry.space_group_name_H-M   'P 1'
#
loop_
_entity.id
_entity.type
_entity.pdbx_description
1 polymer ?
#
loop_
_entity_poly.entity_id
_entity_poly.type
_entity_poly.pdbx_seq_one_letter_code
_entity_poly.pdbx_strand_id
1 'polypeptide(L)'
;QIALDCYQRQHVVLGLIFYFVVSRSPAYIWKDVRQSSRLNLDSNLRYIDNFSSNHRRYRRILFQDTPDERVVYLGPWEVVGSEQRRVLWQGSYQNELLEHYLPSDIPSDIYPHTLHSRHRPYYDASDMERYLTFQEPHRIRYTTDEGVCIHDQYVTIRYEFTTVESSVRFQGDLRRKDLIDFYDADVVWTNVHGRTDGFGKVKGIGAIQRLKLWRDRYTTFHSLSVFANKTDGQYREYDIHCFDGELRGRDDRAKQLRLNASGRRPSSGDDHHSHRRFSLPHRIRSRTRTNESSEPRSMQQPTLDIRSVKISVYTADKNAEPRQIAEASVGGLTAPPATLAYSRGSEKVLKAKEVSESVKTQGDAFDLILKTFINDSELKEISSKEDIAIASHRIVHGGDYDRSQVITQDTYHHLEELSDLAPLHNGVALSIVDTCISALPSTVNVACFDSQFHQTLPPHIYTYPIDPKIANSNRLRKYGFHGISYAFITRSVANYLQKDVTSLNMIALHLGSGASACAIKGGKSWDTSMGLTPLAGLPGATRSGSVDPSLVFHYASDVGKLSPASTKHLHISRAEEILNKESGWKSMTGTTNFGVVADSDEPSHRLAFDIFVDRIAAFVGSYFVTLEGRVDALVFAGGIGEHSAKLRSAVVNRVACLGFALNDASNQEPIKDIVQELGERDASQRVLVCQTDEQLEMARLCAEKEDIWE
;
A
#
# COMPACT_ATOMS: atom_id res chain seq x y z
N GLN A 1 -24.36 -50.11 0.69
CA GLN A 1 -23.11 -49.88 -0.06
C GLN A 1 -22.88 -48.45 -0.55
N ILE A 2 -23.89 -47.64 -0.88
CA ILE A 2 -23.70 -46.23 -1.33
C ILE A 2 -23.61 -45.22 -0.17
N ALA A 3 -23.88 -45.64 1.07
CA ALA A 3 -23.79 -44.80 2.27
C ALA A 3 -22.48 -44.95 3.07
N LEU A 4 -21.48 -45.67 2.55
CA LEU A 4 -20.19 -45.88 3.24
C LEU A 4 -18.98 -45.17 2.57
N ASP A 5 -19.16 -44.52 1.41
CA ASP A 5 -18.07 -43.84 0.67
C ASP A 5 -17.98 -42.32 0.93
N CYS A 6 -18.77 -41.76 1.86
CA CYS A 6 -18.76 -40.32 2.18
C CYS A 6 -17.92 -39.92 3.40
N TYR A 7 -17.15 -40.82 4.01
CA TYR A 7 -16.31 -40.50 5.17
C TYR A 7 -14.85 -40.86 4.88
N GLN A 8 -14.11 -39.89 4.33
CA GLN A 8 -12.65 -39.70 4.26
C GLN A 8 -12.25 -39.09 2.91
N ARG A 9 -12.65 -37.82 2.68
CA ARG A 9 -11.96 -37.01 1.67
C ARG A 9 -10.80 -36.31 2.37
N GLN A 10 -9.59 -36.83 2.16
CA GLN A 10 -8.38 -36.07 2.44
C GLN A 10 -8.34 -34.87 1.49
N HIS A 11 -8.24 -33.66 2.03
CA HIS A 11 -8.15 -32.45 1.24
C HIS A 11 -6.71 -31.95 1.19
N VAL A 12 -6.28 -31.50 0.02
CA VAL A 12 -5.01 -30.80 -0.16
C VAL A 12 -5.21 -29.33 0.17
N VAL A 13 -4.42 -28.85 1.14
CA VAL A 13 -4.40 -27.46 1.62
C VAL A 13 -3.07 -26.82 1.22
N LEU A 14 -3.13 -25.70 0.50
CA LEU A 14 -1.98 -24.83 0.28
C LEU A 14 -1.86 -23.82 1.42
N GLY A 15 -0.72 -23.82 2.10
CA GLY A 15 -0.26 -22.75 2.99
C GLY A 15 0.59 -21.75 2.22
N LEU A 16 0.03 -20.57 1.91
CA LEU A 16 0.71 -19.52 1.17
C LEU A 16 1.26 -18.47 2.14
N ILE A 17 2.60 -18.45 2.30
CA ILE A 17 3.29 -17.42 3.08
C ILE A 17 4.27 -16.66 2.21
N PHE A 18 4.09 -15.34 2.19
CA PHE A 18 4.94 -14.42 1.47
C PHE A 18 5.88 -13.76 2.46
N TYR A 19 7.19 -13.95 2.27
CA TYR A 19 8.19 -13.27 3.09
C TYR A 19 8.58 -11.95 2.45
N PHE A 20 8.57 -10.90 3.26
CA PHE A 20 8.95 -9.56 2.86
C PHE A 20 10.23 -9.15 3.59
N VAL A 21 11.30 -8.91 2.85
CA VAL A 21 12.51 -8.27 3.38
C VAL A 21 12.87 -7.15 2.42
N VAL A 22 12.86 -5.89 2.88
CA VAL A 22 13.17 -4.75 2.03
C VAL A 22 14.62 -4.34 2.25
N SER A 23 15.47 -4.46 1.22
CA SER A 23 16.78 -3.82 1.23
C SER A 23 16.94 -2.96 -0.04
N ARG A 24 17.24 -1.67 0.13
CA ARG A 24 18.02 -0.90 -0.84
C ARG A 24 19.50 -1.22 -0.64
N SER A 25 20.17 -1.77 -1.66
CA SER A 25 21.52 -1.35 -2.04
C SER A 25 21.90 -1.91 -3.41
N PRO A 26 22.33 -1.06 -4.37
CA PRO A 26 23.14 -1.47 -5.50
C PRO A 26 24.63 -1.33 -5.13
N ALA A 27 25.39 -2.42 -5.19
CA ALA A 27 26.85 -2.37 -5.21
C ALA A 27 27.34 -2.89 -6.58
N TYR A 28 28.04 -2.01 -7.29
CA TYR A 28 28.55 -2.11 -8.65
C TYR A 28 29.55 -3.25 -8.87
N ILE A 29 29.46 -3.95 -10.01
CA ILE A 29 30.58 -4.25 -10.92
C ILE A 29 30.05 -4.26 -12.37
N TRP A 30 30.36 -3.25 -13.18
CA TRP A 30 30.22 -3.29 -14.64
C TRP A 30 31.61 -3.46 -15.26
N LYS A 31 31.78 -4.52 -16.07
CA LYS A 31 32.82 -4.60 -17.09
C LYS A 31 32.18 -4.27 -18.44
N ASP A 32 32.85 -3.37 -19.16
CA ASP A 32 32.57 -2.93 -20.52
C ASP A 32 32.23 -4.05 -21.50
N VAL A 33 31.14 -3.90 -22.25
CA VAL A 33 31.11 -4.10 -23.70
C VAL A 33 30.14 -3.09 -24.33
N ARG A 34 30.68 -2.08 -25.02
CA ARG A 34 29.94 -1.27 -26.00
C ARG A 34 29.72 -2.13 -27.25
N GLN A 35 28.49 -2.22 -27.74
CA GLN A 35 28.27 -2.21 -29.18
C GLN A 35 26.86 -1.76 -29.56
N SER A 36 26.85 -0.88 -30.55
CA SER A 36 25.75 -0.20 -31.20
C SER A 36 24.75 -1.14 -31.88
N SER A 37 23.46 -0.76 -31.88
CA SER A 37 22.69 -0.63 -33.13
C SER A 37 21.35 0.06 -32.88
N ARG A 38 21.14 1.14 -33.63
CA ARG A 38 19.85 1.78 -33.87
C ARG A 38 18.97 0.84 -34.67
N LEU A 39 17.69 0.71 -34.34
CA LEU A 39 16.64 0.39 -35.30
C LEU A 39 15.34 1.06 -34.84
N ASN A 40 14.88 2.03 -35.65
CA ASN A 40 13.50 2.51 -35.68
C ASN A 40 12.57 1.36 -36.01
N LEU A 41 11.39 1.32 -35.40
CA LEU A 41 10.19 0.73 -35.98
C LEU A 41 8.95 1.35 -35.33
N ASP A 42 8.33 2.26 -36.09
CA ASP A 42 6.91 2.55 -35.98
C ASP A 42 6.12 1.24 -36.04
N SER A 43 5.17 1.04 -35.13
CA SER A 43 3.96 0.28 -35.44
C SER A 43 2.82 0.63 -34.49
N ASN A 44 1.71 0.97 -35.13
CA ASN A 44 0.38 1.08 -34.59
C ASN A 44 0.04 -0.10 -33.67
N LEU A 45 -0.38 0.19 -32.43
CA LEU A 45 -1.17 -0.75 -31.64
C LEU A 45 -2.43 -0.04 -31.15
N ARG A 46 -3.54 -0.55 -31.70
CA ARG A 46 -4.92 -0.25 -31.35
C ARG A 46 -5.12 -0.52 -29.86
N TYR A 47 -5.61 0.48 -29.13
CA TYR A 47 -6.22 0.28 -27.82
C TYR A 47 -7.49 -0.55 -28.02
N ILE A 48 -7.40 -1.84 -27.72
CA ILE A 48 -8.54 -2.67 -27.35
C ILE A 48 -8.33 -2.91 -25.85
N ASP A 49 -8.86 -2.00 -25.02
CA ASP A 49 -8.96 -2.23 -23.59
C ASP A 49 -10.08 -3.26 -23.36
N ASN A 50 -9.67 -4.48 -23.06
CA ASN A 50 -10.57 -5.51 -22.54
C ASN A 50 -11.05 -5.09 -21.15
N PHE A 51 -12.36 -5.13 -20.98
CA PHE A 51 -13.10 -4.95 -19.74
C PHE A 51 -12.55 -5.83 -18.60
N SER A 52 -12.01 -5.21 -17.55
CA SER A 52 -12.06 -5.76 -16.19
C SER A 52 -12.43 -4.65 -15.19
N SER A 53 -13.41 -4.97 -14.36
CA SER A 53 -14.30 -4.03 -13.66
C SER A 53 -13.79 -3.68 -12.26
N ASN A 54 -12.94 -2.66 -12.15
CA ASN A 54 -12.84 -1.86 -10.92
C ASN A 54 -13.85 -0.72 -11.03
N HIS A 55 -15.00 -0.87 -10.38
CA HIS A 55 -16.05 0.16 -10.36
C HIS A 55 -15.54 1.41 -9.64
N ARG A 56 -14.89 2.31 -10.38
CA ARG A 56 -14.62 3.68 -9.95
C ARG A 56 -15.98 4.36 -9.79
N ARG A 57 -16.47 4.43 -8.55
CA ARG A 57 -17.79 5.03 -8.27
C ARG A 57 -17.65 6.55 -8.23
N TYR A 58 -18.48 7.24 -9.00
CA TYR A 58 -18.77 8.67 -8.95
C TYR A 58 -20.25 8.82 -8.56
N ARG A 59 -20.72 9.97 -8.09
CA ARG A 59 -22.16 10.11 -7.81
C ARG A 59 -22.77 11.41 -8.31
N ARG A 60 -24.08 11.33 -8.55
CA ARG A 60 -24.94 12.45 -8.88
C ARG A 60 -26.32 12.26 -8.29
N ILE A 61 -26.96 13.34 -7.87
CA ILE A 61 -28.33 13.34 -7.36
C ILE A 61 -29.27 13.73 -8.52
N LEU A 62 -30.22 12.84 -8.86
CA LEU A 62 -31.36 13.12 -9.73
C LEU A 62 -32.56 13.54 -8.87
N PHE A 63 -33.43 14.39 -9.42
CA PHE A 63 -34.62 14.90 -8.72
C PHE A 63 -34.31 15.55 -7.37
N GLN A 64 -33.19 16.28 -7.30
CA GLN A 64 -32.76 16.96 -6.07
C GLN A 64 -33.90 17.84 -5.51
N ASP A 65 -34.11 17.76 -4.19
CA ASP A 65 -35.13 18.52 -3.45
C ASP A 65 -36.59 18.16 -3.81
N THR A 66 -36.85 16.95 -4.32
CA THR A 66 -38.20 16.40 -4.53
C THR A 66 -38.41 15.09 -3.74
N PRO A 67 -39.66 14.61 -3.56
CA PRO A 67 -39.92 13.31 -2.96
C PRO A 67 -39.29 12.12 -3.72
N ASP A 68 -38.91 12.34 -4.98
CA ASP A 68 -38.34 11.32 -5.88
C ASP A 68 -36.80 11.42 -5.98
N GLU A 69 -36.15 12.13 -5.05
CA GLU A 69 -34.70 12.32 -5.02
C GLU A 69 -33.96 10.96 -5.04
N ARG A 70 -33.06 10.79 -6.02
CA ARG A 70 -32.30 9.55 -6.22
C ARG A 70 -30.81 9.84 -6.42
N VAL A 71 -29.97 9.25 -5.60
CA VAL A 71 -28.51 9.25 -5.83
C VAL A 71 -28.17 8.14 -6.83
N VAL A 72 -27.59 8.53 -7.96
CA VAL A 72 -27.09 7.62 -9.00
C VAL A 72 -25.57 7.51 -8.88
N TYR A 73 -25.10 6.29 -8.71
CA TYR A 73 -23.68 5.96 -8.71
C TYR A 73 -23.24 5.63 -10.14
N LEU A 74 -22.32 6.42 -10.64
CA LEU A 74 -21.80 6.36 -11.99
C LEU A 74 -20.49 5.57 -11.98
N GLY A 75 -20.32 4.69 -12.95
CA GLY A 75 -19.10 3.97 -13.28
C GLY A 75 -18.28 4.75 -14.33
N PRO A 76 -17.49 4.06 -15.17
CA PRO A 76 -16.68 4.71 -16.21
C PRO A 76 -17.51 5.60 -17.15
N TRP A 77 -16.88 6.66 -17.64
CA TRP A 77 -17.45 7.53 -18.66
C TRP A 77 -16.79 7.33 -20.03
N GLU A 78 -17.56 7.60 -21.07
CA GLU A 78 -17.06 7.77 -22.43
C GLU A 78 -17.64 9.05 -23.01
N VAL A 79 -16.82 9.87 -23.67
CA VAL A 79 -17.30 11.05 -24.40
C VAL A 79 -17.47 10.70 -25.87
N VAL A 80 -18.72 10.59 -26.31
CA VAL A 80 -19.10 10.12 -27.65
C VAL A 80 -19.69 11.24 -28.50
N GLY A 81 -19.72 11.02 -29.82
CA GLY A 81 -20.27 11.95 -30.81
C GLY A 81 -19.27 13.00 -31.29
N SER A 82 -19.33 13.32 -32.59
CA SER A 82 -18.65 14.47 -33.19
C SER A 82 -19.56 15.69 -33.29
N GLU A 83 -20.86 15.45 -33.52
CA GLU A 83 -21.96 16.40 -33.46
C GLU A 83 -22.92 15.92 -32.37
N GLN A 84 -23.46 16.85 -31.58
CA GLN A 84 -24.19 16.60 -30.34
C GLN A 84 -23.42 15.70 -29.36
N ARG A 85 -22.24 16.15 -28.94
CA ARG A 85 -21.37 15.41 -28.01
C ARG A 85 -22.10 15.04 -26.71
N ARG A 86 -21.86 13.84 -26.21
CA ARG A 86 -22.46 13.34 -24.97
C ARG A 86 -21.43 12.63 -24.12
N VAL A 87 -21.62 12.68 -22.81
CA VAL A 87 -20.94 11.79 -21.87
C VAL A 87 -21.88 10.63 -21.57
N LEU A 88 -21.43 9.41 -21.85
CA LEU A 88 -22.10 8.18 -21.42
C LEU A 88 -21.47 7.74 -20.12
N TRP A 89 -22.28 7.64 -19.07
CA TRP A 89 -21.89 7.05 -17.80
C TRP A 89 -22.54 5.69 -17.67
N GLN A 90 -21.74 4.65 -17.55
CA GLN A 90 -22.27 3.33 -17.18
C GLN A 90 -22.74 3.38 -15.73
N GLY A 91 -23.95 2.95 -15.42
CA GLY A 91 -24.45 2.89 -14.05
C GLY A 91 -23.79 1.78 -13.24
N SER A 92 -24.16 1.68 -11.96
CA SER A 92 -23.58 0.66 -11.07
C SER A 92 -24.24 -0.71 -11.24
N TYR A 93 -25.44 -0.77 -11.82
CA TYR A 93 -26.10 -2.01 -12.19
C TYR A 93 -25.96 -2.28 -13.70
N GLN A 94 -25.95 -3.56 -14.07
CA GLN A 94 -25.80 -3.99 -15.46
C GLN A 94 -26.95 -3.38 -16.31
N ASN A 95 -26.60 -2.72 -17.42
CA ASN A 95 -27.50 -2.00 -18.33
C ASN A 95 -28.05 -0.63 -17.87
N GLU A 96 -27.71 -0.15 -16.67
CA GLU A 96 -27.99 1.25 -16.33
C GLU A 96 -27.13 2.22 -17.16
N LEU A 97 -27.73 3.28 -17.68
CA LEU A 97 -27.03 4.27 -18.49
C LEU A 97 -27.50 5.70 -18.15
N LEU A 98 -26.54 6.58 -17.86
CA LEU A 98 -26.79 8.02 -17.80
C LEU A 98 -26.11 8.70 -18.98
N GLU A 99 -26.91 9.31 -19.85
CA GLU A 99 -26.44 10.16 -20.94
C GLU A 99 -26.45 11.63 -20.49
N HIS A 100 -25.30 12.30 -20.59
CA HIS A 100 -25.18 13.73 -20.38
C HIS A 100 -24.87 14.44 -21.69
N TYR A 101 -25.85 15.18 -22.21
CA TYR A 101 -25.74 15.92 -23.46
C TYR A 101 -24.95 17.22 -23.19
N LEU A 102 -23.83 17.39 -23.90
CA LEU A 102 -22.98 18.56 -23.75
C LEU A 102 -23.59 19.75 -24.52
N PRO A 103 -23.36 20.99 -24.06
CA PRO A 103 -24.05 22.18 -24.56
C PRO A 103 -23.44 22.70 -25.87
N SER A 104 -22.23 22.27 -26.21
CA SER A 104 -21.52 22.64 -27.42
C SER A 104 -20.73 21.44 -27.95
N ASP A 105 -20.62 21.36 -29.28
CA ASP A 105 -19.79 20.38 -29.97
C ASP A 105 -18.32 20.81 -30.02
N ILE A 106 -18.04 22.08 -29.74
CA ILE A 106 -16.71 22.64 -29.73
C ILE A 106 -16.10 22.40 -28.32
N PRO A 107 -15.04 21.58 -28.18
CA PRO A 107 -14.46 21.26 -26.88
C PRO A 107 -13.96 22.47 -26.09
N SER A 108 -13.56 23.54 -26.78
CA SER A 108 -13.17 24.79 -26.13
C SER A 108 -14.32 25.43 -25.39
N ASP A 109 -15.58 25.20 -25.77
CA ASP A 109 -16.72 25.91 -25.19
C ASP A 109 -17.29 25.19 -23.95
N ILE A 110 -16.69 24.05 -23.56
CA ILE A 110 -17.17 23.21 -22.45
C ILE A 110 -16.34 23.48 -21.20
N TYR A 111 -16.95 24.20 -20.26
CA TYR A 111 -16.29 24.70 -19.05
C TYR A 111 -16.95 24.16 -17.77
N PRO A 112 -16.60 22.95 -17.33
CA PRO A 112 -16.97 22.51 -16.01
C PRO A 112 -16.15 23.25 -14.94
N HIS A 113 -16.85 23.81 -13.96
CA HIS A 113 -16.27 24.51 -12.83
C HIS A 113 -16.03 23.56 -11.66
N THR A 114 -14.93 23.75 -10.96
CA THR A 114 -14.75 23.14 -9.65
C THR A 114 -15.28 24.08 -8.60
N LEU A 115 -16.04 23.56 -7.63
CA LEU A 115 -16.65 24.38 -6.59
C LEU A 115 -15.59 24.84 -5.59
N HIS A 116 -14.78 25.85 -5.90
CA HIS A 116 -13.89 26.42 -4.90
C HIS A 116 -14.65 27.45 -4.05
N SER A 117 -14.70 27.22 -2.75
CA SER A 117 -15.34 28.04 -1.70
C SER A 117 -16.73 28.63 -1.97
N ARG A 118 -17.76 28.00 -1.37
CA ARG A 118 -18.79 28.79 -0.67
C ARG A 118 -19.47 28.10 0.51
N HIS A 119 -19.33 26.78 0.74
CA HIS A 119 -20.16 26.10 1.76
C HIS A 119 -19.53 24.90 2.52
N ARG A 120 -18.22 24.65 2.46
CA ARG A 120 -17.59 23.62 3.32
C ARG A 120 -16.30 24.12 3.96
N PRO A 121 -16.10 23.94 5.27
CA PRO A 121 -14.76 23.95 5.86
C PRO A 121 -13.97 22.79 5.25
N TYR A 122 -12.80 23.06 4.70
CA TYR A 122 -11.88 22.04 4.20
C TYR A 122 -10.47 22.34 4.70
N TYR A 123 -9.67 21.29 4.89
CA TYR A 123 -8.27 21.40 5.36
C TYR A 123 -7.28 21.61 4.20
N ASP A 124 -7.62 21.19 2.98
CA ASP A 124 -6.84 21.39 1.75
C ASP A 124 -7.77 21.82 0.59
N ALA A 125 -7.40 22.91 -0.11
CA ALA A 125 -8.14 23.39 -1.28
C ALA A 125 -8.20 22.35 -2.41
N SER A 126 -7.24 21.41 -2.46
CA SER A 126 -7.22 20.35 -3.46
C SER A 126 -8.46 19.43 -3.42
N ASP A 127 -9.12 19.27 -2.27
CA ASP A 127 -10.30 18.41 -2.15
C ASP A 127 -11.53 18.96 -2.89
N MET A 128 -11.60 20.27 -3.09
CA MET A 128 -12.70 20.89 -3.84
C MET A 128 -12.65 20.56 -5.33
N GLU A 129 -11.51 20.09 -5.85
CA GLU A 129 -11.38 19.61 -7.23
C GLU A 129 -12.24 18.36 -7.49
N ARG A 130 -12.68 17.65 -6.45
CA ARG A 130 -13.58 16.50 -6.57
C ARG A 130 -15.01 16.89 -6.94
N TYR A 131 -15.39 18.15 -6.78
CA TYR A 131 -16.75 18.62 -7.01
C TYR A 131 -16.81 19.46 -8.26
N LEU A 132 -17.53 18.95 -9.27
CA LEU A 132 -17.61 19.56 -10.59
C LEU A 132 -19.04 20.01 -10.88
N THR A 133 -19.22 21.23 -11.38
CA THR A 133 -20.53 21.78 -11.75
C THR A 133 -20.45 22.46 -13.11
N PHE A 134 -21.58 22.59 -13.79
CA PHE A 134 -21.69 23.40 -15.01
C PHE A 134 -22.50 24.66 -14.72
N GLN A 135 -22.22 25.75 -15.43
CA GLN A 135 -22.90 27.04 -15.23
C GLN A 135 -24.37 26.97 -15.65
N GLU A 136 -24.65 26.28 -16.75
CA GLU A 136 -25.99 26.16 -17.32
C GLU A 136 -26.56 24.76 -17.06
N PRO A 137 -27.90 24.61 -16.97
CA PRO A 137 -28.54 23.30 -16.95
C PRO A 137 -28.29 22.55 -18.26
N HIS A 138 -27.94 21.27 -18.18
CA HIS A 138 -27.76 20.42 -19.37
C HIS A 138 -28.83 19.33 -19.39
N ARG A 139 -29.16 18.84 -20.59
CA ARG A 139 -30.08 17.71 -20.75
C ARG A 139 -29.43 16.42 -20.30
N ILE A 140 -30.14 15.68 -19.46
CA ILE A 140 -29.70 14.41 -18.90
C ILE A 140 -30.78 13.38 -19.15
N ARG A 141 -30.38 12.25 -19.73
CA ARG A 141 -31.23 11.07 -19.82
C ARG A 141 -30.69 9.99 -18.90
N TYR A 142 -31.54 9.40 -18.07
CA TYR A 142 -31.20 8.25 -17.25
C TYR A 142 -32.17 7.10 -17.53
N THR A 143 -31.58 5.98 -17.92
CA THR A 143 -32.25 4.71 -18.21
C THR A 143 -31.86 3.70 -17.15
N THR A 144 -32.86 3.06 -16.53
CA THR A 144 -32.65 2.02 -15.52
C THR A 144 -32.11 0.72 -16.15
N ASP A 145 -31.71 -0.22 -15.32
CA ASP A 145 -31.33 -1.59 -15.68
C ASP A 145 -32.41 -2.34 -16.48
N GLU A 146 -33.68 -2.07 -16.20
CA GLU A 146 -34.84 -2.58 -16.96
C GLU A 146 -35.02 -1.93 -18.34
N GLY A 147 -34.16 -0.98 -18.72
CA GLY A 147 -34.25 -0.24 -19.99
C GLY A 147 -35.31 0.86 -20.00
N VAL A 148 -35.88 1.21 -18.84
CA VAL A 148 -36.91 2.25 -18.72
C VAL A 148 -36.26 3.61 -18.50
N CYS A 149 -36.59 4.58 -19.35
CA CYS A 149 -36.15 5.97 -19.18
C CYS A 149 -37.01 6.65 -18.10
N ILE A 150 -36.42 6.88 -16.92
CA ILE A 150 -37.12 7.51 -15.80
C ILE A 150 -36.81 9.01 -15.66
N HIS A 151 -35.79 9.53 -16.36
CA HIS A 151 -35.43 10.94 -16.34
C HIS A 151 -34.92 11.37 -17.73
N ASP A 152 -35.51 12.40 -18.34
CA ASP A 152 -35.03 13.04 -19.59
C ASP A 152 -35.36 14.54 -19.56
N GLN A 153 -34.56 15.33 -18.85
CA GLN A 153 -34.83 16.76 -18.62
C GLN A 153 -33.54 17.58 -18.56
N TYR A 154 -33.67 18.91 -18.70
CA TYR A 154 -32.59 19.86 -18.44
C TYR A 154 -32.47 20.11 -16.94
N VAL A 155 -31.27 19.87 -16.40
CA VAL A 155 -31.01 19.93 -14.96
C VAL A 155 -29.63 20.51 -14.70
N THR A 156 -29.46 21.19 -13.56
CA THR A 156 -28.14 21.65 -13.11
C THR A 156 -27.26 20.44 -12.84
N ILE A 157 -26.06 20.44 -13.42
CA ILE A 157 -25.14 19.31 -13.33
C ILE A 157 -24.19 19.52 -12.18
N ARG A 158 -24.16 18.55 -11.25
CA ARG A 158 -23.18 18.47 -10.15
C ARG A 158 -22.67 17.04 -10.08
N TYR A 159 -21.38 16.86 -10.28
CA TYR A 159 -20.67 15.60 -10.11
C TYR A 159 -19.80 15.65 -8.86
N GLU A 160 -19.80 14.56 -8.11
CA GLU A 160 -18.86 14.31 -7.02
C GLU A 160 -17.98 13.12 -7.39
N PHE A 161 -16.70 13.39 -7.58
CA PHE A 161 -15.68 12.41 -7.90
C PHE A 161 -15.05 11.86 -6.62
N THR A 162 -14.73 10.57 -6.60
CA THR A 162 -14.01 9.94 -5.49
C THR A 162 -12.57 10.43 -5.37
N THR A 163 -11.92 10.79 -6.49
CA THR A 163 -10.54 11.30 -6.52
C THR A 163 -10.39 12.57 -7.37
N VAL A 164 -9.44 13.44 -6.98
CA VAL A 164 -9.06 14.64 -7.74
C VAL A 164 -8.56 14.28 -9.14
N GLU A 165 -7.76 13.22 -9.25
CA GLU A 165 -7.24 12.73 -10.54
C GLU A 165 -8.37 12.37 -11.51
N SER A 166 -9.44 11.72 -11.04
CA SER A 166 -10.58 11.36 -11.90
C SER A 166 -11.34 12.59 -12.37
N SER A 167 -11.54 13.58 -11.49
CA SER A 167 -12.14 14.85 -11.86
C SER A 167 -11.29 15.59 -12.91
N VAL A 168 -9.97 15.64 -12.72
CA VAL A 168 -9.04 16.27 -13.67
C VAL A 168 -9.05 15.55 -15.02
N ARG A 169 -9.06 14.21 -15.02
CA ARG A 169 -9.14 13.42 -16.25
C ARG A 169 -10.44 13.68 -16.99
N PHE A 170 -11.57 13.66 -16.28
CA PHE A 170 -12.88 13.97 -16.85
C PHE A 170 -12.91 15.39 -17.45
N GLN A 171 -12.41 16.37 -16.70
CA GLN A 171 -12.22 17.75 -17.15
C GLN A 171 -11.37 17.83 -18.43
N GLY A 172 -10.32 17.03 -18.53
CA GLY A 172 -9.47 16.93 -19.72
C GLY A 172 -10.16 16.27 -20.91
N ASP A 173 -10.91 15.19 -20.69
CA ASP A 173 -11.63 14.46 -21.73
C ASP A 173 -12.75 15.30 -22.37
N LEU A 174 -13.47 16.08 -21.56
CA LEU A 174 -14.46 17.04 -22.06
C LEU A 174 -13.82 18.09 -22.99
N ARG A 175 -12.67 18.61 -22.57
CA ARG A 175 -11.94 19.71 -23.25
C ARG A 175 -10.98 19.24 -24.34
N ARG A 176 -10.71 17.93 -24.45
CA ARG A 176 -9.62 17.33 -25.26
C ARG A 176 -8.23 17.87 -24.89
N LYS A 177 -7.98 18.05 -23.60
CA LYS A 177 -6.73 18.59 -23.06
C LYS A 177 -6.16 17.68 -21.97
N ASP A 178 -4.84 17.73 -21.80
CA ASP A 178 -4.12 17.13 -20.67
C ASP A 178 -3.77 18.23 -19.68
N LEU A 179 -4.04 18.01 -18.39
CA LEU A 179 -3.52 18.90 -17.36
C LEU A 179 -2.01 18.65 -17.24
N ILE A 180 -1.21 19.70 -17.43
CA ILE A 180 0.24 19.66 -17.24
C ILE A 180 0.56 19.87 -15.77
N ASP A 181 -0.01 20.93 -15.19
CA ASP A 181 0.27 21.36 -13.82
C ASP A 181 -0.81 22.33 -13.33
N PHE A 182 -0.82 22.62 -12.02
CA PHE A 182 -1.64 23.68 -11.44
C PHE A 182 -0.88 24.47 -10.37
N TYR A 183 -1.27 25.73 -10.19
CA TYR A 183 -0.58 26.66 -9.29
C TYR A 183 -1.57 27.42 -8.45
N ASP A 184 -1.37 27.43 -7.13
CA ASP A 184 -2.16 28.26 -6.22
C ASP A 184 -1.58 29.68 -6.19
N ALA A 185 -2.42 30.70 -6.28
CA ALA A 185 -1.99 32.08 -6.44
C ALA A 185 -2.88 33.04 -5.66
N ASP A 186 -2.34 33.78 -4.70
CA ASP A 186 -3.15 34.61 -3.78
C ASP A 186 -3.93 35.73 -4.49
N VAL A 187 -3.32 36.40 -5.48
CA VAL A 187 -3.92 37.56 -6.17
C VAL A 187 -3.42 37.63 -7.62
N VAL A 188 -4.33 37.90 -8.57
CA VAL A 188 -3.98 38.24 -9.96
C VAL A 188 -4.61 39.56 -10.39
N TRP A 189 -3.81 40.40 -11.06
CA TRP A 189 -4.22 41.67 -11.65
C TRP A 189 -4.03 41.66 -13.16
N THR A 190 -4.87 42.39 -13.88
CA THR A 190 -4.66 42.68 -15.31
C THR A 190 -4.20 44.12 -15.50
N ASN A 191 -3.64 44.42 -16.66
CA ASN A 191 -3.34 45.78 -17.10
C ASN A 191 -4.59 46.60 -17.46
N VAL A 192 -5.77 45.96 -17.52
CA VAL A 192 -7.05 46.60 -17.87
C VAL A 192 -7.83 47.06 -16.63
N HIS A 193 -7.52 46.52 -15.44
CA HIS A 193 -8.18 46.87 -14.18
C HIS A 193 -7.12 47.46 -13.23
N GLY A 194 -7.39 48.66 -12.70
CA GLY A 194 -6.43 49.38 -11.84
C GLY A 194 -6.04 48.58 -10.60
N ARG A 195 -4.77 48.68 -10.17
CA ARG A 195 -4.21 47.94 -9.03
C ARG A 195 -4.84 48.32 -7.69
N THR A 196 -5.36 49.53 -7.56
CA THR A 196 -6.03 50.05 -6.36
C THR A 196 -7.23 50.90 -6.75
N ASP A 197 -8.29 50.92 -5.94
CA ASP A 197 -9.36 51.91 -6.05
C ASP A 197 -8.92 53.28 -5.51
N GLY A 198 -9.79 54.29 -5.62
CA GLY A 198 -9.52 55.65 -5.13
C GLY A 198 -9.33 55.77 -3.61
N PHE A 199 -9.48 54.67 -2.86
CA PHE A 199 -9.26 54.57 -1.42
C PHE A 199 -8.02 53.74 -1.08
N GLY A 200 -7.21 53.33 -2.07
CA GLY A 200 -5.99 52.57 -1.86
C GLY A 200 -6.21 51.07 -1.60
N LYS A 201 -7.43 50.55 -1.76
CA LYS A 201 -7.69 49.10 -1.66
C LYS A 201 -7.36 48.42 -2.98
N VAL A 202 -6.67 47.27 -2.91
CA VAL A 202 -6.25 46.51 -4.10
C VAL A 202 -7.46 46.11 -4.95
N LYS A 203 -7.48 46.52 -6.23
CA LYS A 203 -8.44 46.05 -7.24
C LYS A 203 -7.72 45.03 -8.14
N GLY A 204 -8.21 43.80 -8.15
CA GLY A 204 -7.73 42.70 -8.99
C GLY A 204 -8.91 41.89 -9.54
N ILE A 205 -8.66 40.86 -10.34
CA ILE A 205 -9.72 39.96 -10.82
C ILE A 205 -10.35 39.15 -9.66
N GLY A 206 -9.72 39.18 -8.49
CA GLY A 206 -10.17 38.52 -7.25
C GLY A 206 -8.97 37.88 -6.55
N ALA A 207 -9.20 37.32 -5.37
CA ALA A 207 -8.31 36.27 -4.87
C ALA A 207 -8.44 35.09 -5.84
N ILE A 208 -7.33 34.70 -6.43
CA ILE A 208 -7.26 33.47 -7.22
C ILE A 208 -7.03 32.34 -6.21
N GLN A 209 -7.57 31.17 -6.47
CA GLN A 209 -7.24 30.02 -5.63
C GLN A 209 -6.38 29.03 -6.39
N ARG A 210 -6.62 28.84 -7.70
CA ARG A 210 -5.87 27.92 -8.54
C ARG A 210 -5.85 28.31 -10.02
N LEU A 211 -4.68 28.18 -10.62
CA LEU A 211 -4.39 28.29 -12.05
C LEU A 211 -4.15 26.87 -12.58
N LYS A 212 -4.72 26.50 -13.72
CA LYS A 212 -4.54 25.18 -14.34
C LYS A 212 -3.90 25.32 -15.70
N LEU A 213 -2.72 24.72 -15.89
CA LEU A 213 -2.02 24.71 -17.16
C LEU A 213 -2.40 23.46 -17.95
N TRP A 214 -3.00 23.67 -19.10
CA TRP A 214 -3.46 22.60 -19.98
C TRP A 214 -2.64 22.56 -21.26
N ARG A 215 -2.38 21.34 -21.75
CA ARG A 215 -1.89 21.06 -23.10
C ARG A 215 -3.05 20.54 -23.94
N ASP A 216 -3.21 21.07 -25.13
CA ASP A 216 -4.12 20.47 -26.10
C ASP A 216 -3.61 19.10 -26.57
N ARG A 217 -4.47 18.08 -26.66
CA ARG A 217 -4.04 16.72 -27.03
C ARG A 217 -3.68 16.58 -28.51
N TYR A 218 -4.16 17.49 -29.35
CA TYR A 218 -4.04 17.40 -30.81
C TYR A 218 -3.18 18.51 -31.41
N THR A 219 -2.75 19.48 -30.61
CA THR A 219 -1.88 20.58 -31.02
C THR A 219 -0.78 20.83 -29.99
N THR A 220 0.19 21.69 -30.32
CA THR A 220 1.25 22.10 -29.37
C THR A 220 0.81 23.25 -28.46
N PHE A 221 -0.43 23.71 -28.59
CA PHE A 221 -0.92 24.85 -27.84
C PHE A 221 -1.13 24.52 -26.37
N HIS A 222 -0.78 25.51 -25.55
CA HIS A 222 -1.01 25.49 -24.12
C HIS A 222 -2.06 26.54 -23.80
N SER A 223 -2.94 26.23 -22.85
CA SER A 223 -3.90 27.18 -22.31
C SER A 223 -3.82 27.20 -20.80
N LEU A 224 -3.88 28.38 -20.21
CA LEU A 224 -4.04 28.52 -18.77
C LEU A 224 -5.49 28.85 -18.48
N SER A 225 -6.10 28.06 -17.61
CA SER A 225 -7.42 28.31 -17.08
C SER A 225 -7.27 28.93 -15.70
N VAL A 226 -7.83 30.13 -15.54
CA VAL A 226 -7.71 30.95 -14.34
C VAL A 226 -9.04 30.99 -13.62
N PHE A 227 -9.12 30.46 -12.40
CA PHE A 227 -10.34 30.53 -11.61
C PHE A 227 -10.29 31.70 -10.63
N ALA A 228 -11.17 32.68 -10.81
CA ALA A 228 -11.18 33.87 -9.98
C ALA A 228 -12.57 34.24 -9.48
N ASN A 229 -12.63 34.72 -8.24
CA ASN A 229 -13.85 35.24 -7.64
C ASN A 229 -14.07 36.69 -8.08
N LYS A 230 -15.15 36.96 -8.80
CA LYS A 230 -15.53 38.34 -9.12
C LYS A 230 -16.14 39.05 -7.91
N THR A 231 -16.19 40.37 -7.99
CA THR A 231 -16.82 41.23 -6.97
C THR A 231 -18.31 40.96 -6.73
N ASP A 232 -18.98 40.25 -7.64
CA ASP A 232 -20.35 39.76 -7.49
C ASP A 232 -20.44 38.41 -6.74
N GLY A 233 -19.31 37.85 -6.30
CA GLY A 233 -19.24 36.55 -5.64
C GLY A 233 -19.41 35.36 -6.58
N GLN A 234 -19.33 35.57 -7.90
CA GLN A 234 -19.36 34.51 -8.90
C GLN A 234 -17.94 34.15 -9.32
N TYR A 235 -17.67 32.86 -9.39
CA TYR A 235 -16.42 32.37 -9.96
C TYR A 235 -16.47 32.35 -11.48
N ARG A 236 -15.35 32.72 -12.12
CA ARG A 236 -15.20 32.59 -13.58
C ARG A 236 -13.88 31.93 -13.92
N GLU A 237 -13.93 31.08 -14.95
CA GLU A 237 -12.77 30.52 -15.62
C GLU A 237 -12.40 31.44 -16.80
N TYR A 238 -11.13 31.80 -16.93
CA TYR A 238 -10.61 32.55 -18.08
C TYR A 238 -9.55 31.72 -18.78
N ASP A 239 -9.70 31.56 -20.09
CA ASP A 239 -8.69 30.92 -20.94
C ASP A 239 -7.74 31.97 -21.51
N ILE A 240 -6.44 31.65 -21.41
CA ILE A 240 -5.38 32.42 -22.06
C ILE A 240 -4.74 31.52 -23.12
N HIS A 241 -4.81 31.95 -24.37
CA HIS A 241 -4.18 31.28 -25.50
C HIS A 241 -2.82 31.93 -25.77
N CYS A 242 -1.75 31.13 -25.66
CA CYS A 242 -0.35 31.53 -25.88
C CYS A 242 0.31 32.34 -24.74
N PHE A 243 1.52 31.93 -24.35
CA PHE A 243 2.38 32.58 -23.36
C PHE A 243 3.74 32.90 -23.99
N ASP A 244 4.17 34.15 -23.91
CA ASP A 244 5.59 34.52 -24.04
C ASP A 244 6.12 34.88 -22.65
N GLY A 245 7.08 34.12 -22.15
CA GLY A 245 7.71 34.38 -20.85
C GLY A 245 8.86 35.37 -20.97
N GLU A 246 8.77 36.53 -20.31
CA GLU A 246 9.95 37.31 -19.90
C GLU A 246 10.08 37.23 -18.38
N LEU A 247 11.03 36.43 -17.89
CA LEU A 247 11.52 36.50 -16.51
C LEU A 247 12.50 37.67 -16.41
N ARG A 248 12.03 38.85 -16.00
CA ARG A 248 12.94 39.93 -15.59
C ARG A 248 13.28 39.75 -14.11
N GLY A 249 14.55 39.47 -13.84
CA GLY A 249 15.03 39.14 -12.51
C GLY A 249 15.04 40.32 -11.53
N ARG A 250 15.14 39.90 -10.25
CA ARG A 250 15.58 40.62 -9.05
C ARG A 250 14.49 41.29 -8.19
N ASP A 251 13.72 40.47 -7.47
CA ASP A 251 13.46 40.65 -6.03
C ASP A 251 12.91 39.35 -5.41
N ASP A 252 13.77 38.56 -4.75
CA ASP A 252 13.47 37.20 -4.24
C ASP A 252 12.61 37.18 -2.97
N ARG A 253 11.72 38.16 -2.78
CA ARG A 253 10.77 38.19 -1.65
C ARG A 253 9.32 37.96 -2.05
N ALA A 254 8.99 38.09 -3.33
CA ALA A 254 7.69 37.70 -3.86
C ALA A 254 7.89 37.05 -5.23
N LYS A 255 7.51 35.77 -5.40
CA LYS A 255 7.54 35.07 -6.68
C LYS A 255 6.51 35.69 -7.63
N GLN A 256 6.86 36.78 -8.31
CA GLN A 256 5.98 37.44 -9.27
C GLN A 256 6.23 36.88 -10.68
N LEU A 257 5.18 36.32 -11.30
CA LEU A 257 5.19 35.91 -12.70
C LEU A 257 4.33 36.89 -13.51
N ARG A 258 4.91 37.52 -14.53
CA ARG A 258 4.16 38.36 -15.48
C ARG A 258 3.86 37.55 -16.73
N LEU A 259 2.58 37.23 -16.94
CA LEU A 259 2.10 36.58 -18.15
C LEU A 259 1.59 37.64 -19.14
N ASN A 260 2.11 37.63 -20.37
CA ASN A 260 1.57 38.45 -21.45
C ASN A 260 0.65 37.57 -22.31
N ALA A 261 -0.65 37.87 -22.28
CA ALA A 261 -1.65 37.22 -23.13
C ALA A 261 -1.79 38.03 -24.43
N SER A 262 -1.57 37.40 -25.58
CA SER A 262 -1.86 38.00 -26.89
C SER A 262 -3.17 37.41 -27.43
N GLY A 263 -4.23 38.20 -27.40
CA GLY A 263 -5.49 37.79 -28.03
C GLY A 263 -5.34 37.78 -29.55
N ARG A 264 -5.49 36.62 -30.20
CA ARG A 264 -5.87 36.60 -31.62
C ARG A 264 -7.35 36.99 -31.68
N ARG A 265 -7.65 38.26 -32.03
CA ARG A 265 -8.99 38.61 -32.48
C ARG A 265 -9.31 37.80 -33.74
N PRO A 266 -10.54 37.26 -33.89
CA PRO A 266 -11.06 36.90 -35.20
C PRO A 266 -11.04 38.17 -36.07
N SER A 267 -10.58 38.05 -37.31
CA SER A 267 -10.42 39.15 -38.26
C SER A 267 -11.69 39.99 -38.43
N SER A 268 -11.58 41.29 -38.16
CA SER A 268 -12.42 42.32 -38.78
C SER A 268 -11.71 43.68 -38.75
N GLY A 269 -11.33 44.18 -39.94
CA GLY A 269 -11.29 45.60 -40.35
C GLY A 269 -10.36 46.60 -39.65
N ASP A 270 -9.42 47.11 -40.44
CA ASP A 270 -8.91 48.49 -40.54
C ASP A 270 -8.11 49.19 -39.40
N ASP A 271 -6.83 49.38 -39.76
CA ASP A 271 -6.08 50.65 -39.90
C ASP A 271 -5.31 51.38 -38.77
N HIS A 272 -4.11 51.76 -39.23
CA HIS A 272 -3.18 52.83 -38.87
C HIS A 272 -2.22 52.75 -37.65
N HIS A 273 -0.92 52.70 -38.03
CA HIS A 273 0.21 53.53 -37.56
C HIS A 273 0.59 53.50 -36.06
N SER A 274 1.84 53.44 -35.61
CA SER A 274 3.15 53.63 -36.23
C SER A 274 4.27 53.44 -35.18
N HIS A 275 5.48 53.14 -35.68
CA HIS A 275 6.81 53.51 -35.11
C HIS A 275 7.29 52.85 -33.80
N ARG A 276 8.58 52.59 -33.54
CA ARG A 276 9.87 52.55 -34.26
C ARG A 276 10.91 52.05 -33.21
N ARG A 277 11.81 51.11 -33.59
CA ARG A 277 13.32 51.09 -33.42
C ARG A 277 13.95 51.29 -32.01
N PHE A 278 15.15 50.80 -31.61
CA PHE A 278 16.40 50.31 -32.23
C PHE A 278 17.32 49.71 -31.11
N SER A 279 17.93 48.51 -31.28
CA SER A 279 19.38 48.14 -31.46
C SER A 279 20.44 48.48 -30.36
N LEU A 280 21.12 47.49 -29.72
CA LEU A 280 22.49 46.88 -29.93
C LEU A 280 23.71 47.77 -29.50
N PRO A 281 24.95 47.28 -29.16
CA PRO A 281 25.61 46.00 -29.52
C PRO A 281 26.57 45.29 -28.49
N HIS A 282 26.98 44.07 -28.88
CA HIS A 282 28.27 43.32 -28.71
C HIS A 282 29.09 43.14 -27.40
N ARG A 283 29.33 41.83 -27.09
CA ARG A 283 30.60 41.08 -26.80
C ARG A 283 31.63 41.71 -25.85
N ILE A 284 32.20 41.00 -24.85
CA ILE A 284 33.27 39.98 -24.97
C ILE A 284 33.51 39.25 -23.61
N ARG A 285 33.68 37.90 -23.69
CA ARG A 285 34.45 36.89 -22.88
C ARG A 285 34.52 36.96 -21.34
N SER A 286 34.94 35.91 -20.62
CA SER A 286 34.78 34.45 -20.61
C SER A 286 35.59 33.98 -19.39
N ARG A 287 35.05 33.10 -18.54
CA ARG A 287 35.90 32.24 -17.71
C ARG A 287 35.24 30.89 -17.52
N THR A 288 35.86 29.91 -18.14
CA THR A 288 35.49 28.50 -18.23
C THR A 288 35.95 27.73 -17.00
N ARG A 289 35.12 26.80 -16.55
CA ARG A 289 35.40 25.45 -16.01
C ARG A 289 34.02 24.92 -15.57
N THR A 290 33.52 23.74 -15.88
CA THR A 290 33.92 22.55 -16.66
C THR A 290 32.66 21.68 -16.58
N ASN A 291 32.10 21.23 -17.70
CA ASN A 291 30.94 20.35 -17.70
C ASN A 291 31.31 18.97 -17.17
N GLU A 292 30.54 18.45 -16.21
CA GLU A 292 30.21 17.03 -16.17
C GLU A 292 28.74 16.88 -16.58
N SER A 293 28.55 16.18 -17.69
CA SER A 293 27.28 15.75 -18.22
C SER A 293 26.68 14.67 -17.33
N SER A 294 25.50 14.92 -16.75
CA SER A 294 24.62 13.86 -16.27
C SER A 294 23.48 13.69 -17.27
N GLU A 295 23.46 12.54 -17.94
CA GLU A 295 22.30 12.04 -18.67
C GLU A 295 21.12 11.85 -17.69
N PRO A 296 19.86 12.00 -18.15
CA PRO A 296 18.70 11.72 -17.32
C PRO A 296 18.67 10.23 -16.97
N ARG A 297 18.92 9.91 -15.70
CA ARG A 297 18.61 8.59 -15.14
C ARG A 297 17.12 8.33 -15.37
N SER A 298 16.81 7.27 -16.12
CA SER A 298 15.47 6.69 -16.13
C SER A 298 15.06 6.39 -14.69
N MET A 299 14.12 7.16 -14.15
CA MET A 299 13.44 6.82 -12.91
C MET A 299 12.64 5.55 -13.15
N GLN A 300 13.22 4.41 -12.82
CA GLN A 300 12.43 3.20 -12.58
C GLN A 300 11.56 3.48 -11.35
N GLN A 301 10.26 3.29 -11.53
CA GLN A 301 9.25 3.34 -10.48
C GLN A 301 9.64 2.36 -9.36
N PRO A 302 9.57 2.75 -8.07
CA PRO A 302 9.75 1.79 -6.99
C PRO A 302 8.51 0.90 -6.92
N THR A 303 8.61 -0.35 -7.35
CA THR A 303 7.63 -1.38 -7.04
C THR A 303 7.80 -1.82 -5.58
N LEU A 304 6.69 -2.10 -4.90
CA LEU A 304 6.74 -2.71 -3.57
C LEU A 304 7.21 -4.16 -3.74
N ASP A 305 8.47 -4.40 -3.39
CA ASP A 305 9.23 -5.57 -3.84
C ASP A 305 9.11 -6.77 -2.89
N ILE A 306 8.32 -7.80 -3.29
CA ILE A 306 8.39 -9.14 -2.68
C ILE A 306 9.66 -9.84 -3.18
N ARG A 307 10.50 -10.30 -2.26
CA ARG A 307 11.73 -11.03 -2.59
C ARG A 307 11.52 -12.50 -2.87
N SER A 308 10.49 -13.09 -2.26
CA SER A 308 10.24 -14.51 -2.34
C SER A 308 8.77 -14.88 -2.14
N VAL A 309 8.30 -15.85 -2.92
CA VAL A 309 7.04 -16.56 -2.73
C VAL A 309 7.37 -17.92 -2.14
N LYS A 310 6.72 -18.31 -1.03
CA LYS A 310 6.85 -19.65 -0.44
C LYS A 310 5.47 -20.29 -0.32
N ILE A 311 5.36 -21.54 -0.75
CA ILE A 311 4.14 -22.34 -0.71
C ILE A 311 4.46 -23.67 -0.05
N SER A 312 3.73 -23.99 1.01
CA SER A 312 3.75 -25.30 1.65
C SER A 312 2.44 -26.01 1.34
N VAL A 313 2.51 -27.33 1.13
CA VAL A 313 1.37 -28.16 0.76
C VAL A 313 1.13 -29.16 1.87
N TYR A 314 -0.12 -29.29 2.29
CA TYR A 314 -0.54 -30.19 3.35
C TYR A 314 -1.67 -31.10 2.88
N THR A 315 -1.70 -32.33 3.36
CA THR A 315 -2.94 -33.12 3.45
C THR A 315 -3.60 -32.84 4.80
N ALA A 316 -4.89 -32.57 4.81
CA ALA A 316 -5.67 -32.37 6.02
C ALA A 316 -6.95 -33.21 6.00
N ASP A 317 -7.38 -33.62 7.19
CA ASP A 317 -8.69 -34.18 7.49
C ASP A 317 -9.40 -33.25 8.50
N LYS A 318 -10.74 -33.25 8.52
CA LYS A 318 -11.52 -32.39 9.43
C LYS A 318 -11.09 -32.62 10.88
N ASN A 319 -10.69 -31.55 11.57
CA ASN A 319 -10.22 -31.56 12.96
C ASN A 319 -8.99 -32.45 13.24
N ALA A 320 -8.20 -32.81 12.21
CA ALA A 320 -6.93 -33.50 12.37
C ALA A 320 -5.75 -32.54 12.15
N GLU A 321 -4.60 -32.85 12.74
CA GLU A 321 -3.38 -32.07 12.49
C GLU A 321 -2.93 -32.25 11.03
N PRO A 322 -2.76 -31.16 10.26
CA PRO A 322 -2.34 -31.26 8.87
C PRO A 322 -0.93 -31.86 8.74
N ARG A 323 -0.74 -32.69 7.72
CA ARG A 323 0.57 -33.28 7.40
C ARG A 323 1.15 -32.62 6.16
N GLN A 324 2.32 -32.00 6.31
CA GLN A 324 3.03 -31.40 5.17
C GLN A 324 3.51 -32.49 4.20
N ILE A 325 3.26 -32.30 2.91
CA ILE A 325 3.67 -33.21 1.84
C ILE A 325 4.68 -32.58 0.88
N ALA A 326 4.70 -31.26 0.76
CA ALA A 326 5.63 -30.56 -0.12
C ALA A 326 5.86 -29.11 0.33
N GLU A 327 6.96 -28.53 -0.14
CA GLU A 327 7.28 -27.12 0.02
C GLU A 327 8.08 -26.62 -1.17
N ALA A 328 7.70 -25.47 -1.70
CA ALA A 328 8.49 -24.78 -2.71
C ALA A 328 8.62 -23.30 -2.39
N SER A 329 9.73 -22.72 -2.82
CA SER A 329 9.96 -21.30 -2.73
C SER A 329 10.68 -20.78 -3.96
N VAL A 330 10.21 -19.66 -4.50
CA VAL A 330 10.96 -18.87 -5.47
C VAL A 330 11.51 -17.65 -4.75
N GLY A 331 12.83 -17.51 -4.71
CA GLY A 331 13.52 -16.32 -4.19
C GLY A 331 14.22 -15.53 -5.30
N GLY A 332 14.71 -14.34 -4.99
CA GLY A 332 15.52 -13.54 -5.92
C GLY A 332 14.73 -12.74 -6.96
N LEU A 333 13.41 -12.58 -6.78
CA LEU A 333 12.54 -11.84 -7.72
C LEU A 333 12.98 -10.39 -7.94
N THR A 334 13.54 -9.77 -6.90
CA THR A 334 13.95 -8.35 -6.89
C THR A 334 15.48 -8.20 -6.88
N ALA A 335 16.20 -9.33 -6.92
CA ALA A 335 17.65 -9.42 -6.88
C ALA A 335 18.08 -10.68 -7.66
N PRO A 336 18.02 -10.62 -9.01
CA PRO A 336 18.25 -11.77 -9.87
C PRO A 336 19.67 -12.36 -9.69
N PRO A 337 19.86 -13.65 -10.00
CA PRO A 337 18.88 -14.55 -10.63
C PRO A 337 17.79 -15.04 -9.66
N ALA A 338 16.57 -15.20 -10.17
CA ALA A 338 15.51 -15.87 -9.43
C ALA A 338 15.86 -17.36 -9.30
N THR A 339 15.59 -17.94 -8.12
CA THR A 339 15.93 -19.34 -7.81
C THR A 339 14.74 -20.07 -7.22
N LEU A 340 14.51 -21.30 -7.67
CA LEU A 340 13.48 -22.22 -7.16
C LEU A 340 14.13 -23.26 -6.24
N ALA A 341 13.61 -23.38 -5.03
CA ALA A 341 13.84 -24.51 -4.14
C ALA A 341 12.54 -25.31 -4.01
N TYR A 342 12.66 -26.64 -3.99
CA TYR A 342 11.52 -27.55 -3.88
C TYR A 342 11.91 -28.78 -3.05
N SER A 343 11.06 -29.13 -2.09
CA SER A 343 11.17 -30.32 -1.26
C SER A 343 9.85 -31.08 -1.25
N ARG A 344 9.92 -32.40 -1.24
CA ARG A 344 8.79 -33.33 -1.17
C ARG A 344 8.95 -34.16 0.11
N GLY A 345 8.09 -33.94 1.09
CA GLY A 345 8.31 -34.40 2.46
C GLY A 345 9.68 -33.96 2.98
N SER A 346 10.48 -34.91 3.47
CA SER A 346 11.86 -34.67 3.91
C SER A 346 12.90 -34.65 2.77
N GLU A 347 12.51 -35.01 1.54
CA GLU A 347 13.41 -35.11 0.40
C GLU A 347 13.59 -33.74 -0.27
N LYS A 348 14.83 -33.32 -0.47
CA LYS A 348 15.16 -32.07 -1.15
C LYS A 348 15.36 -32.33 -2.65
N VAL A 349 14.32 -32.09 -3.44
CA VAL A 349 14.29 -32.36 -4.89
C VAL A 349 15.07 -31.31 -5.67
N LEU A 350 14.87 -30.02 -5.38
CA LEU A 350 15.60 -28.91 -6.00
C LEU A 350 16.23 -28.00 -4.94
N LYS A 351 17.53 -27.71 -5.10
CA LYS A 351 18.27 -26.78 -4.25
C LYS A 351 18.61 -25.52 -5.02
N ALA A 352 17.77 -24.49 -4.88
CA ALA A 352 18.00 -23.14 -5.41
C ALA A 352 18.41 -23.15 -6.91
N LYS A 353 17.65 -23.87 -7.74
CA LYS A 353 17.86 -23.94 -9.18
C LYS A 353 17.52 -22.59 -9.80
N GLU A 354 18.42 -22.00 -10.56
CA GLU A 354 18.12 -20.78 -11.32
C GLU A 354 16.96 -21.03 -12.30
N VAL A 355 16.05 -20.07 -12.37
CA VAL A 355 14.86 -20.14 -13.24
C VAL A 355 14.93 -19.08 -14.32
N SER A 356 14.14 -19.27 -15.39
CA SER A 356 14.19 -18.42 -16.58
C SER A 356 13.96 -16.94 -16.27
N GLU A 357 14.52 -16.06 -17.11
CA GLU A 357 14.32 -14.61 -17.03
C GLU A 357 12.84 -14.17 -17.14
N SER A 358 11.93 -15.07 -17.50
CA SER A 358 10.50 -14.81 -17.58
C SER A 358 9.81 -14.72 -16.22
N VAL A 359 10.42 -15.20 -15.14
CA VAL A 359 9.84 -15.11 -13.78
C VAL A 359 10.19 -13.75 -13.17
N LYS A 360 9.32 -12.75 -13.38
CA LYS A 360 9.57 -11.37 -12.96
C LYS A 360 8.59 -10.88 -11.90
N THR A 361 7.39 -11.45 -11.89
CA THR A 361 6.31 -11.07 -10.99
C THR A 361 6.00 -12.16 -9.98
N GLN A 362 5.21 -11.79 -8.98
CA GLN A 362 4.72 -12.73 -7.96
C GLN A 362 3.79 -13.77 -8.58
N GLY A 363 2.99 -13.37 -9.57
CA GLY A 363 2.14 -14.28 -10.34
C GLY A 363 2.97 -15.32 -11.10
N ASP A 364 4.06 -14.89 -11.75
CA ASP A 364 4.95 -15.82 -12.45
C ASP A 364 5.59 -16.84 -11.48
N ALA A 365 5.97 -16.37 -10.28
CA ALA A 365 6.56 -17.21 -9.24
C ALA A 365 5.55 -18.24 -8.70
N PHE A 366 4.31 -17.81 -8.44
CA PHE A 366 3.21 -18.68 -8.02
C PHE A 366 2.92 -19.73 -9.10
N ASP A 367 2.78 -19.31 -10.35
CA ASP A 367 2.53 -20.21 -11.49
C ASP A 367 3.64 -21.24 -11.68
N LEU A 368 4.90 -20.82 -11.52
CA LEU A 368 6.05 -21.72 -11.60
C LEU A 368 6.01 -22.78 -10.48
N ILE A 369 5.71 -22.37 -9.25
CA ILE A 369 5.60 -23.29 -8.12
C ILE A 369 4.45 -24.27 -8.36
N LEU A 370 3.28 -23.78 -8.77
CA LEU A 370 2.12 -24.62 -9.05
C LEU A 370 2.42 -25.65 -10.15
N LYS A 371 3.08 -25.23 -11.24
CA LYS A 371 3.57 -26.14 -12.29
C LYS A 371 4.59 -27.14 -11.76
N THR A 372 5.42 -26.76 -10.79
CA THR A 372 6.41 -27.67 -10.19
C THR A 372 5.72 -28.78 -9.41
N PHE A 373 4.69 -28.46 -8.62
CA PHE A 373 3.92 -29.47 -7.89
C PHE A 373 3.14 -30.39 -8.84
N ILE A 374 2.40 -29.84 -9.80
CA ILE A 374 1.56 -30.64 -10.72
C ILE A 374 2.40 -31.56 -11.62
N ASN A 375 3.60 -31.14 -12.03
CA ASN A 375 4.46 -31.93 -12.90
C ASN A 375 5.33 -32.96 -12.14
N ASP A 376 5.28 -32.98 -10.81
CA ASP A 376 5.99 -33.99 -10.02
C ASP A 376 5.15 -35.26 -9.93
N SER A 377 5.45 -36.24 -10.77
CA SER A 377 4.72 -37.53 -10.80
C SER A 377 4.84 -38.35 -9.52
N GLU A 378 5.78 -38.03 -8.63
CA GLU A 378 5.93 -38.70 -7.34
C GLU A 378 5.13 -38.00 -6.22
N LEU A 379 4.64 -36.77 -6.45
CA LEU A 379 3.67 -36.08 -5.58
C LEU A 379 2.24 -36.49 -5.97
N LYS A 380 1.83 -37.70 -5.58
CA LYS A 380 0.59 -38.34 -6.04
C LYS A 380 -0.68 -37.60 -5.64
N GLU A 381 -0.63 -36.81 -4.57
CA GLU A 381 -1.74 -36.02 -4.06
C GLU A 381 -2.10 -34.82 -4.94
N ILE A 382 -1.19 -34.36 -5.82
CA ILE A 382 -1.44 -33.24 -6.75
C ILE A 382 -1.06 -33.67 -8.16
N SER A 383 -2.06 -33.96 -8.98
CA SER A 383 -1.92 -34.28 -10.41
C SER A 383 -2.50 -33.20 -11.32
N SER A 384 -3.31 -32.31 -10.76
CA SER A 384 -4.05 -31.26 -11.46
C SER A 384 -4.29 -30.07 -10.52
N LYS A 385 -4.83 -28.97 -11.07
CA LYS A 385 -5.18 -27.80 -10.26
C LYS A 385 -6.39 -28.07 -9.37
N GLU A 386 -7.28 -28.93 -9.84
CA GLU A 386 -8.54 -29.32 -9.21
C GLU A 386 -8.32 -30.15 -7.94
N ASP A 387 -7.15 -30.76 -7.78
CA ASP A 387 -6.77 -31.50 -6.57
C ASP A 387 -6.55 -30.57 -5.36
N ILE A 388 -6.34 -29.26 -5.60
CA ILE A 388 -6.15 -28.25 -4.55
C ILE A 388 -7.52 -27.77 -4.07
N ALA A 389 -7.94 -28.27 -2.91
CA ALA A 389 -9.23 -27.91 -2.34
C ALA A 389 -9.22 -26.54 -1.65
N ILE A 390 -8.17 -26.23 -0.90
CA ILE A 390 -8.11 -25.03 -0.04
C ILE A 390 -6.78 -24.29 -0.26
N ALA A 391 -6.85 -22.96 -0.34
CA ALA A 391 -5.69 -22.07 -0.32
C ALA A 391 -5.81 -21.10 0.86
N SER A 392 -4.91 -21.21 1.81
CA SER A 392 -4.81 -20.31 2.96
C SER A 392 -3.78 -19.22 2.71
N HIS A 393 -4.17 -17.98 2.95
CA HIS A 393 -3.41 -16.77 2.65
C HIS A 393 -3.07 -16.04 3.93
N ARG A 394 -1.79 -15.78 4.17
CA ARG A 394 -1.38 -14.93 5.29
C ARG A 394 -1.69 -13.46 4.97
N ILE A 395 -2.58 -12.86 5.73
CA ILE A 395 -2.91 -11.44 5.66
C ILE A 395 -2.41 -10.77 6.94
N VAL A 396 -1.65 -9.69 6.82
CA VAL A 396 -1.01 -9.07 7.99
C VAL A 396 -2.06 -8.39 8.88
N HIS A 397 -2.94 -7.57 8.30
CA HIS A 397 -3.90 -6.78 9.06
C HIS A 397 -5.34 -7.24 8.78
N GLY A 398 -5.93 -7.96 9.73
CA GLY A 398 -7.33 -8.42 9.65
C GLY A 398 -8.36 -7.42 10.18
N GLY A 399 -7.91 -6.30 10.76
CA GLY A 399 -8.82 -5.30 11.31
C GLY A 399 -9.62 -5.86 12.48
N ASP A 400 -10.93 -5.90 12.33
CA ASP A 400 -11.90 -6.41 13.29
C ASP A 400 -12.13 -7.93 13.19
N TYR A 401 -11.53 -8.62 12.22
CA TYR A 401 -11.61 -10.09 12.18
C TYR A 401 -10.88 -10.73 13.36
N ASP A 402 -11.61 -11.60 14.06
CA ASP A 402 -11.15 -12.38 15.22
C ASP A 402 -10.81 -13.84 14.91
N ARG A 403 -11.09 -14.25 13.67
CA ARG A 403 -10.81 -15.58 13.14
C ARG A 403 -10.59 -15.52 11.64
N SER A 404 -10.00 -16.57 11.09
CA SER A 404 -9.82 -16.73 9.65
C SER A 404 -11.15 -16.68 8.91
N GLN A 405 -11.14 -16.05 7.73
CA GLN A 405 -12.33 -15.85 6.89
C GLN A 405 -12.18 -16.55 5.56
N VAL A 406 -13.24 -17.21 5.08
CA VAL A 406 -13.32 -17.59 3.68
C VAL A 406 -13.39 -16.31 2.85
N ILE A 407 -12.57 -16.21 1.82
CA ILE A 407 -12.49 -15.05 0.95
C ILE A 407 -13.67 -15.09 -0.03
N THR A 408 -14.74 -14.40 0.35
CA THR A 408 -15.85 -14.01 -0.52
C THR A 408 -15.60 -12.63 -1.14
N GLN A 409 -16.46 -12.18 -2.06
CA GLN A 409 -16.39 -10.82 -2.60
C GLN A 409 -16.49 -9.76 -1.49
N ASP A 410 -17.37 -9.95 -0.52
CA ASP A 410 -17.54 -9.04 0.63
C ASP A 410 -16.29 -9.04 1.53
N THR A 411 -15.74 -10.23 1.79
CA THR A 411 -14.51 -10.35 2.59
C THR A 411 -13.35 -9.64 1.90
N TYR A 412 -13.20 -9.85 0.58
CA TYR A 412 -12.17 -9.22 -0.21
C TYR A 412 -12.29 -7.69 -0.17
N HIS A 413 -13.49 -7.13 -0.41
CA HIS A 413 -13.73 -5.69 -0.33
C HIS A 413 -13.43 -5.12 1.06
N HIS A 414 -13.79 -5.82 2.13
CA HIS A 414 -13.45 -5.37 3.48
C HIS A 414 -11.92 -5.38 3.72
N LEU A 415 -11.20 -6.36 3.16
CA LEU A 415 -9.74 -6.38 3.24
C LEU A 415 -9.09 -5.26 2.40
N GLU A 416 -9.69 -4.87 1.28
CA GLU A 416 -9.29 -3.68 0.53
C GLU A 416 -9.44 -2.42 1.39
N GLU A 417 -10.58 -2.23 2.07
CA GLU A 417 -10.77 -1.09 2.98
C GLU A 417 -9.75 -1.08 4.13
N LEU A 418 -9.41 -2.26 4.67
CA LEU A 418 -8.40 -2.41 5.70
C LEU A 418 -6.97 -2.16 5.19
N SER A 419 -6.75 -2.16 3.87
CA SER A 419 -5.43 -1.86 3.31
C SER A 419 -5.01 -0.42 3.59
N ASP A 420 -5.93 0.51 3.84
CA ASP A 420 -5.60 1.87 4.28
C ASP A 420 -4.96 1.92 5.68
N LEU A 421 -5.21 0.92 6.54
CA LEU A 421 -4.58 0.84 7.88
C LEU A 421 -3.15 0.30 7.82
N ALA A 422 -2.84 -0.55 6.83
CA ALA A 422 -1.53 -1.17 6.69
C ALA A 422 -1.16 -1.36 5.20
N PRO A 423 -0.99 -0.25 4.46
CA PRO A 423 -0.83 -0.28 3.00
C PRO A 423 0.36 -1.13 2.59
N LEU A 424 1.50 -0.93 3.26
CA LEU A 424 2.76 -1.64 3.01
C LEU A 424 2.68 -3.18 3.18
N HIS A 425 1.59 -3.70 3.72
CA HIS A 425 1.45 -5.10 4.09
C HIS A 425 0.27 -5.78 3.39
N ASN A 426 -0.93 -5.20 3.46
CA ASN A 426 -2.13 -5.85 2.94
C ASN A 426 -2.26 -5.75 1.42
N GLY A 427 -1.93 -4.61 0.80
CA GLY A 427 -2.16 -4.42 -0.64
C GLY A 427 -1.41 -5.45 -1.50
N VAL A 428 -0.23 -5.86 -1.04
CA VAL A 428 0.54 -6.90 -1.73
C VAL A 428 -0.05 -8.30 -1.51
N ALA A 429 -0.49 -8.61 -0.29
CA ALA A 429 -1.12 -9.90 -0.01
C ALA A 429 -2.39 -10.11 -0.86
N LEU A 430 -3.20 -9.07 -1.04
CA LEU A 430 -4.42 -9.12 -1.86
C LEU A 430 -4.13 -9.38 -3.35
N SER A 431 -3.06 -8.79 -3.90
CA SER A 431 -2.68 -9.06 -5.30
C SER A 431 -2.35 -10.54 -5.57
N ILE A 432 -1.90 -11.26 -4.55
CA ILE A 432 -1.60 -12.68 -4.66
C ILE A 432 -2.86 -13.52 -4.44
N VAL A 433 -3.75 -13.09 -3.55
CA VAL A 433 -5.10 -13.67 -3.44
C VAL A 433 -5.78 -13.64 -4.81
N ASP A 434 -5.73 -12.52 -5.53
CA ASP A 434 -6.31 -12.40 -6.89
C ASP A 434 -5.70 -13.37 -7.89
N THR A 435 -4.36 -13.49 -7.85
CA THR A 435 -3.62 -14.43 -8.68
C THR A 435 -4.08 -15.86 -8.40
N CYS A 436 -4.20 -16.23 -7.12
CA CYS A 436 -4.62 -17.57 -6.69
C CYS A 436 -6.07 -17.86 -7.11
N ILE A 437 -7.00 -16.93 -6.89
CA ILE A 437 -8.40 -17.06 -7.33
C ILE A 437 -8.48 -17.25 -8.84
N SER A 438 -7.70 -16.48 -9.61
CA SER A 438 -7.68 -16.59 -11.08
C SER A 438 -7.08 -17.91 -11.56
N ALA A 439 -6.01 -18.37 -10.90
CA ALA A 439 -5.27 -19.56 -11.30
C ALA A 439 -5.92 -20.88 -10.84
N LEU A 440 -6.68 -20.85 -9.74
CA LEU A 440 -7.32 -21.97 -9.05
C LEU A 440 -8.80 -21.68 -8.75
N PRO A 441 -9.67 -21.63 -9.78
CA PRO A 441 -11.05 -21.14 -9.65
C PRO A 441 -11.97 -22.05 -8.81
N SER A 442 -11.62 -23.33 -8.63
CA SER A 442 -12.38 -24.29 -7.81
C SER A 442 -11.93 -24.34 -6.35
N THR A 443 -10.87 -23.61 -5.99
CA THR A 443 -10.26 -23.67 -4.66
C THR A 443 -10.94 -22.69 -3.69
N VAL A 444 -11.22 -23.16 -2.47
CA VAL A 444 -11.68 -22.30 -1.38
C VAL A 444 -10.50 -21.48 -0.85
N ASN A 445 -10.58 -20.16 -0.98
CA ASN A 445 -9.54 -19.25 -0.53
C ASN A 445 -9.86 -18.78 0.90
N VAL A 446 -8.90 -18.82 1.82
CA VAL A 446 -9.08 -18.48 3.24
C VAL A 446 -8.03 -17.47 3.66
N ALA A 447 -8.44 -16.35 4.24
CA ALA A 447 -7.55 -15.36 4.82
C ALA A 447 -7.27 -15.70 6.30
N CYS A 448 -6.00 -15.86 6.64
CA CYS A 448 -5.51 -16.07 8.01
C CYS A 448 -4.76 -14.81 8.47
N PHE A 449 -5.18 -14.22 9.60
CA PHE A 449 -4.71 -12.89 9.98
C PHE A 449 -3.64 -12.92 11.06
N ASP A 450 -2.55 -12.16 10.89
CA ASP A 450 -1.58 -11.94 11.97
C ASP A 450 -2.16 -11.19 13.17
N SER A 451 -3.23 -10.42 12.98
CA SER A 451 -3.88 -9.69 14.06
C SER A 451 -4.89 -10.52 14.86
N GLN A 452 -5.34 -11.68 14.37
CA GLN A 452 -6.49 -12.38 14.97
C GLN A 452 -6.23 -12.87 16.40
N PHE A 453 -5.03 -13.37 16.69
CA PHE A 453 -4.65 -13.86 18.03
C PHE A 453 -4.70 -12.75 19.09
N HIS A 454 -4.62 -11.50 18.65
CA HIS A 454 -4.59 -10.33 19.51
C HIS A 454 -5.97 -9.66 19.69
N GLN A 455 -7.05 -10.22 19.15
CA GLN A 455 -8.39 -9.65 19.43
C GLN A 455 -8.80 -9.78 20.90
N THR A 456 -8.11 -10.62 21.68
CA THR A 456 -8.32 -10.77 23.12
C THR A 456 -7.67 -9.66 23.97
N LEU A 457 -6.97 -8.70 23.35
CA LEU A 457 -6.38 -7.57 24.06
C LEU A 457 -7.46 -6.80 24.87
N PRO A 458 -7.22 -6.49 26.15
CA PRO A 458 -8.13 -5.67 26.94
C PRO A 458 -8.23 -4.22 26.41
N PRO A 459 -9.37 -3.52 26.60
CA PRO A 459 -9.55 -2.13 26.16
C PRO A 459 -8.45 -1.17 26.58
N HIS A 460 -8.02 -1.22 27.84
CA HIS A 460 -6.96 -0.34 28.34
C HIS A 460 -5.57 -0.63 27.72
N ILE A 461 -5.38 -1.77 27.07
CA ILE A 461 -4.14 -2.14 26.38
C ILE A 461 -4.20 -1.72 24.90
N TYR A 462 -5.35 -1.89 24.24
CA TYR A 462 -5.44 -1.56 22.82
C TYR A 462 -5.76 -0.09 22.52
N THR A 463 -6.35 0.65 23.46
CA THR A 463 -6.78 2.03 23.25
C THR A 463 -5.60 3.00 23.32
N TYR A 464 -5.43 3.84 22.29
CA TYR A 464 -4.54 4.99 22.34
C TYR A 464 -5.22 6.20 23.02
N PRO A 465 -4.50 6.98 23.84
CA PRO A 465 -5.05 8.15 24.54
C PRO A 465 -5.18 9.36 23.59
N ILE A 466 -6.06 9.25 22.59
CA ILE A 466 -6.39 10.28 21.60
C ILE A 466 -7.91 10.48 21.55
N ASP A 467 -8.40 11.43 20.75
CA ASP A 467 -9.84 11.66 20.60
C ASP A 467 -10.57 10.35 20.22
N PRO A 468 -11.51 9.86 21.04
CA PRO A 468 -12.15 8.57 20.83
C PRO A 468 -13.04 8.56 19.58
N LYS A 469 -13.61 9.70 19.16
CA LYS A 469 -14.41 9.77 17.93
C LYS A 469 -13.52 9.57 16.71
N ILE A 470 -12.37 10.24 16.66
CA ILE A 470 -11.39 10.10 15.59
C ILE A 470 -10.81 8.68 15.59
N ALA A 471 -10.45 8.16 16.76
CA ALA A 471 -9.91 6.81 16.89
C ALA A 471 -10.92 5.77 16.38
N ASN A 472 -12.19 5.87 16.77
CA ASN A 472 -13.22 4.93 16.34
C ASN A 472 -13.54 5.04 14.84
N SER A 473 -13.68 6.26 14.30
CA SER A 473 -13.99 6.45 12.87
C SER A 473 -12.89 5.91 11.97
N ASN A 474 -11.63 6.05 12.41
CA ASN A 474 -10.45 5.67 11.63
C ASN A 474 -9.85 4.32 12.09
N ARG A 475 -10.56 3.58 12.96
CA ARG A 475 -10.13 2.28 13.50
C ARG A 475 -8.70 2.32 14.12
N LEU A 476 -8.34 3.43 14.79
CA LEU A 476 -7.02 3.63 15.38
C LEU A 476 -6.94 2.99 16.77
N ARG A 477 -6.32 1.82 16.83
CA ARG A 477 -6.03 1.07 18.06
C ARG A 477 -4.78 0.24 17.87
N LYS A 478 -4.24 -0.31 18.96
CA LYS A 478 -3.28 -1.41 18.87
C LYS A 478 -4.01 -2.67 18.38
N TYR A 479 -3.47 -3.27 17.32
CA TYR A 479 -3.91 -4.55 16.77
C TYR A 479 -2.94 -5.66 17.15
N GLY A 480 -1.64 -5.44 16.98
CA GLY A 480 -0.64 -6.50 17.15
C GLY A 480 -0.53 -7.44 15.94
N PHE A 481 0.62 -8.08 15.79
CA PHE A 481 0.94 -8.96 14.65
C PHE A 481 1.85 -10.11 15.08
N HIS A 482 2.18 -11.01 14.13
CA HIS A 482 2.74 -12.33 14.36
C HIS A 482 1.79 -13.25 15.17
N GLY A 483 0.49 -12.96 15.13
CA GLY A 483 -0.52 -13.73 15.87
C GLY A 483 -0.61 -15.19 15.43
N ILE A 484 -0.35 -15.49 14.15
CA ILE A 484 -0.28 -16.88 13.66
C ILE A 484 0.88 -17.62 14.35
N SER A 485 2.06 -16.99 14.41
CA SER A 485 3.19 -17.56 15.15
C SER A 485 2.90 -17.69 16.65
N TYR A 486 2.29 -16.68 17.28
CA TYR A 486 1.94 -16.77 18.70
C TYR A 486 0.90 -17.84 19.02
N ALA A 487 -0.07 -18.07 18.13
CA ALA A 487 -1.02 -19.17 18.25
C ALA A 487 -0.29 -20.53 18.22
N PHE A 488 0.62 -20.71 17.25
CA PHE A 488 1.47 -21.90 17.16
C PHE A 488 2.31 -22.11 18.43
N ILE A 489 3.05 -21.07 18.86
CA ILE A 489 3.92 -21.11 20.04
C ILE A 489 3.09 -21.47 21.29
N THR A 490 1.91 -20.88 21.45
CA THR A 490 1.00 -21.14 22.59
C THR A 490 0.62 -22.61 22.65
N ARG A 491 0.19 -23.20 21.53
CA ARG A 491 -0.19 -24.62 21.47
C ARG A 491 1.02 -25.53 21.71
N SER A 492 2.13 -25.28 21.04
CA SER A 492 3.34 -26.10 21.13
C SER A 492 3.95 -26.08 22.53
N VAL A 493 4.00 -24.91 23.17
CA VAL A 493 4.52 -24.78 24.54
C VAL A 493 3.56 -25.38 25.57
N ALA A 494 2.24 -25.22 25.42
CA ALA A 494 1.26 -25.88 26.28
C ALA A 494 1.43 -27.41 26.25
N ASN A 495 1.58 -27.98 25.05
CA ASN A 495 1.82 -29.41 24.86
C ASN A 495 3.15 -29.84 25.50
N TYR A 496 4.23 -29.09 25.28
CA TYR A 496 5.54 -29.37 25.86
C TYR A 496 5.53 -29.37 27.40
N LEU A 497 4.87 -28.37 28.00
CA LEU A 497 4.75 -28.24 29.45
C LEU A 497 3.68 -29.16 30.04
N GLN A 498 2.93 -29.90 29.21
CA GLN A 498 1.79 -30.72 29.61
C GLN A 498 0.76 -29.93 30.44
N LYS A 499 0.52 -28.67 30.04
CA LYS A 499 -0.43 -27.77 30.69
C LYS A 499 -1.62 -27.54 29.78
N ASP A 500 -2.79 -27.37 30.38
CA ASP A 500 -3.94 -26.85 29.66
C ASP A 500 -3.67 -25.41 29.19
N VAL A 501 -4.00 -25.12 27.93
CA VAL A 501 -3.76 -23.81 27.30
C VAL A 501 -4.37 -22.66 28.13
N THR A 502 -5.54 -22.87 28.74
CA THR A 502 -6.22 -21.83 29.53
C THR A 502 -5.52 -21.51 30.85
N SER A 503 -4.55 -22.34 31.27
CA SER A 503 -3.71 -22.14 32.45
C SER A 503 -2.29 -21.62 32.14
N LEU A 504 -1.96 -21.47 30.86
CA LEU A 504 -0.64 -21.08 30.40
C LEU A 504 -0.45 -19.56 30.47
N ASN A 505 0.58 -19.11 31.18
CA ASN A 505 1.03 -17.73 31.19
C ASN A 505 2.48 -17.67 30.71
N MET A 506 2.79 -16.93 29.65
CA MET A 506 4.17 -16.87 29.14
C MET A 506 4.50 -15.55 28.47
N ILE A 507 5.79 -15.28 28.35
CA ILE A 507 6.32 -14.19 27.54
C ILE A 507 6.94 -14.81 26.29
N ALA A 508 6.37 -14.54 25.12
CA ALA A 508 6.86 -15.09 23.86
C ALA A 508 7.52 -14.00 23.00
N LEU A 509 8.74 -14.28 22.54
CA LEU A 509 9.56 -13.41 21.71
C LEU A 509 9.65 -14.01 20.30
N HIS A 510 8.94 -13.42 19.34
CA HIS A 510 9.10 -13.75 17.92
C HIS A 510 10.13 -12.80 17.32
N LEU A 511 11.36 -13.27 17.11
CA LEU A 511 12.49 -12.45 16.71
C LEU A 511 12.93 -12.82 15.29
N GLY A 512 12.70 -11.93 14.34
CA GLY A 512 13.10 -12.08 12.93
C GLY A 512 13.46 -10.73 12.31
N SER A 513 13.36 -10.62 10.98
CA SER A 513 13.54 -9.33 10.28
C SER A 513 12.51 -8.28 10.73
N GLY A 514 11.29 -8.74 11.04
CA GLY A 514 10.37 -8.08 11.97
C GLY A 514 10.40 -8.82 13.31
N ALA A 515 10.36 -8.08 14.41
CA ALA A 515 10.43 -8.65 15.76
C ALA A 515 9.30 -8.14 16.64
N SER A 516 8.74 -9.00 17.48
CA SER A 516 7.73 -8.64 18.47
C SER A 516 7.86 -9.47 19.75
N ALA A 517 7.29 -8.95 20.83
CA ALA A 517 7.09 -9.65 22.08
C ALA A 517 5.59 -9.68 22.42
N CYS A 518 5.11 -10.77 23.02
CA CYS A 518 3.73 -10.93 23.46
C CYS A 518 3.67 -11.47 24.90
N ALA A 519 2.83 -10.85 25.72
CA ALA A 519 2.40 -11.37 27.01
C ALA A 519 1.15 -12.22 26.80
N ILE A 520 1.24 -13.51 27.12
CA ILE A 520 0.14 -14.47 26.98
C ILE A 520 -0.35 -14.81 28.38
N LYS A 521 -1.64 -14.60 28.64
CA LYS A 521 -2.30 -14.84 29.94
C LYS A 521 -3.46 -15.80 29.74
N GLY A 522 -3.40 -16.97 30.38
CA GLY A 522 -4.37 -18.05 30.19
C GLY A 522 -4.54 -18.46 28.73
N GLY A 523 -3.43 -18.58 28.00
CA GLY A 523 -3.40 -18.97 26.59
C GLY A 523 -3.89 -17.92 25.60
N LYS A 524 -4.23 -16.70 26.05
CA LYS A 524 -4.72 -15.61 25.21
C LYS A 524 -3.73 -14.45 25.20
N SER A 525 -3.64 -13.74 24.07
CA SER A 525 -2.87 -12.49 24.00
C SER A 525 -3.43 -11.47 24.98
N TRP A 526 -2.62 -11.03 25.94
CA TRP A 526 -2.96 -9.99 26.90
C TRP A 526 -2.31 -8.64 26.55
N ASP A 527 -1.07 -8.67 26.07
CA ASP A 527 -0.39 -7.51 25.48
C ASP A 527 0.59 -7.96 24.39
N THR A 528 0.92 -7.06 23.47
CA THR A 528 1.88 -7.28 22.39
C THR A 528 2.59 -5.99 22.03
N SER A 529 3.86 -6.12 21.61
CA SER A 529 4.76 -4.97 21.44
C SER A 529 4.39 -4.14 20.21
N MET A 530 3.83 -4.79 19.18
CA MET A 530 3.37 -4.11 17.98
C MET A 530 2.04 -3.39 18.24
N GLY A 531 1.78 -2.35 17.44
CA GLY A 531 0.72 -1.37 17.68
C GLY A 531 -0.37 -1.43 16.61
N LEU A 532 -0.75 -0.25 16.12
CA LEU A 532 -1.59 -0.08 14.93
C LEU A 532 -0.98 -0.78 13.71
N THR A 533 0.34 -0.68 13.56
CA THR A 533 1.10 -1.33 12.48
C THR A 533 2.27 -2.12 13.06
N PRO A 534 2.93 -2.99 12.28
CA PRO A 534 4.11 -3.74 12.73
C PRO A 534 5.35 -2.86 13.01
N LEU A 535 5.24 -1.54 12.91
CA LEU A 535 6.33 -0.60 13.18
C LEU A 535 6.61 -0.42 14.68
N ALA A 536 5.56 -0.36 15.50
CA ALA A 536 5.71 -0.13 16.93
C ALA A 536 6.35 -1.34 17.62
N GLY A 537 7.03 -1.11 18.74
CA GLY A 537 7.64 -2.14 19.57
C GLY A 537 9.14 -2.27 19.33
N LEU A 538 9.57 -3.50 19.08
CA LEU A 538 10.98 -3.82 18.88
C LEU A 538 11.50 -3.26 17.54
N PRO A 539 12.76 -2.81 17.48
CA PRO A 539 13.39 -2.49 16.21
C PRO A 539 13.52 -3.75 15.34
N GLY A 540 13.48 -3.56 14.03
CA GLY A 540 13.64 -4.63 13.04
C GLY A 540 14.80 -4.35 12.09
N ALA A 541 14.92 -5.15 11.04
CA ALA A 541 15.98 -5.02 10.06
C ALA A 541 16.01 -3.63 9.41
N THR A 542 14.84 -3.16 9.00
CA THR A 542 14.67 -1.83 8.41
C THR A 542 13.68 -0.94 9.15
N ARG A 543 13.10 -1.45 10.24
CA ARG A 543 12.10 -0.77 11.04
C ARG A 543 12.72 -0.12 12.27
N SER A 544 12.33 1.11 12.59
CA SER A 544 12.83 1.81 13.77
C SER A 544 12.43 1.15 15.09
N GLY A 545 11.31 0.43 15.12
CA GLY A 545 10.63 0.14 16.38
C GLY A 545 9.97 1.40 16.94
N SER A 546 9.56 1.35 18.21
CA SER A 546 9.03 2.51 18.92
C SER A 546 10.08 3.61 19.08
N VAL A 547 9.72 4.81 18.62
CA VAL A 547 10.48 6.06 18.81
C VAL A 547 9.52 7.16 19.29
N ASP A 548 10.05 8.31 19.67
CA ASP A 548 9.21 9.49 19.93
C ASP A 548 8.38 9.82 18.67
N PRO A 549 7.03 9.93 18.76
CA PRO A 549 6.19 10.23 17.61
C PRO A 549 6.54 11.56 16.90
N SER A 550 7.12 12.53 17.62
CA SER A 550 7.56 13.81 17.06
C SER A 550 8.90 13.72 16.31
N LEU A 551 9.71 12.69 16.57
CA LEU A 551 11.06 12.54 16.00
C LEU A 551 11.04 12.61 14.47
N VAL A 552 10.06 11.99 13.83
CA VAL A 552 9.99 11.92 12.37
C VAL A 552 9.87 13.32 11.75
N PHE A 553 9.12 14.23 12.38
CA PHE A 553 8.96 15.62 11.93
C PHE A 553 10.23 16.46 12.10
N HIS A 554 11.13 16.06 13.01
CA HIS A 554 12.46 16.63 13.15
C HIS A 554 13.47 15.99 12.19
N TYR A 555 13.25 14.74 11.80
CA TYR A 555 14.11 14.00 10.87
C TYR A 555 13.99 14.52 9.44
N ALA A 556 12.77 14.83 8.98
CA ALA A 556 12.52 15.38 7.65
C ALA A 556 11.31 16.33 7.62
N SER A 557 11.37 17.35 6.77
CA SER A 557 10.34 18.39 6.67
C SER A 557 9.15 18.01 5.79
N ASP A 558 9.25 16.92 5.02
CA ASP A 558 8.26 16.46 4.05
C ASP A 558 7.55 15.18 4.48
N VAL A 559 7.63 14.81 5.76
CA VAL A 559 7.15 13.51 6.29
C VAL A 559 5.65 13.26 6.10
N GLY A 560 4.86 14.33 5.99
CA GLY A 560 3.42 14.24 5.69
C GLY A 560 3.09 14.07 4.20
N LYS A 561 4.07 14.14 3.29
CA LYS A 561 3.86 13.93 1.84
C LYS A 561 3.84 12.44 1.50
N LEU A 562 3.26 12.11 0.35
CA LEU A 562 3.36 10.77 -0.21
C LEU A 562 4.82 10.41 -0.54
N SER A 563 5.21 9.20 -0.17
CA SER A 563 6.47 8.57 -0.55
C SER A 563 6.53 8.33 -2.05
N PRO A 564 7.72 8.39 -2.69
CA PRO A 564 7.91 7.98 -4.08
C PRO A 564 7.51 6.53 -4.38
N ALA A 565 7.45 5.67 -3.35
CA ALA A 565 6.99 4.29 -3.47
C ALA A 565 5.45 4.15 -3.40
N SER A 566 4.73 5.26 -3.19
CA SER A 566 3.28 5.27 -3.24
C SER A 566 2.80 4.99 -4.67
N THR A 567 1.70 4.25 -4.78
CA THR A 567 1.02 4.04 -6.05
C THR A 567 -0.39 4.60 -5.97
N LYS A 568 -1.13 4.56 -7.09
CA LYS A 568 -2.54 4.94 -7.14
C LYS A 568 -3.41 4.21 -6.12
N HIS A 569 -3.02 3.00 -5.73
CA HIS A 569 -3.76 2.12 -4.83
C HIS A 569 -3.05 1.91 -3.49
N LEU A 570 -1.95 2.63 -3.26
CA LEU A 570 -1.09 2.43 -2.11
C LEU A 570 -0.54 3.77 -1.62
N HIS A 571 -1.20 4.33 -0.62
CA HIS A 571 -0.79 5.60 -0.01
C HIS A 571 0.20 5.33 1.12
N ILE A 572 1.47 5.72 0.91
CA ILE A 572 2.51 5.57 1.93
C ILE A 572 3.04 6.96 2.21
N SER A 573 2.99 7.42 3.46
CA SER A 573 3.65 8.67 3.83
C SER A 573 5.18 8.54 3.80
N ARG A 574 5.87 9.66 3.60
CA ARG A 574 7.33 9.68 3.73
C ARG A 574 7.78 9.29 5.15
N ALA A 575 6.99 9.62 6.18
CA ALA A 575 7.18 9.11 7.54
C ALA A 575 7.22 7.58 7.59
N GLU A 576 6.23 6.91 7.00
CA GLU A 576 6.17 5.44 6.97
C GLU A 576 7.33 4.82 6.22
N GLU A 577 7.76 5.40 5.10
CA GLU A 577 8.93 4.93 4.36
C GLU A 577 10.21 5.03 5.21
N ILE A 578 10.45 6.19 5.83
CA ILE A 578 11.62 6.41 6.69
C ILE A 578 11.65 5.37 7.81
N LEU A 579 10.55 5.27 8.55
CA LEU A 579 10.48 4.46 9.76
C LEU A 579 10.40 2.96 9.47
N ASN A 580 9.87 2.52 8.33
CA ASN A 580 9.78 1.09 7.98
C ASN A 580 10.90 0.57 7.09
N LYS A 581 11.50 1.41 6.23
CA LYS A 581 12.40 0.96 5.16
C LYS A 581 13.81 1.55 5.27
N GLU A 582 13.96 2.72 5.86
CA GLU A 582 15.24 3.45 5.94
C GLU A 582 15.80 3.51 7.38
N SER A 583 15.18 2.79 8.31
CA SER A 583 15.56 2.72 9.72
C SER A 583 16.11 1.34 10.09
N GLY A 584 16.03 0.96 11.37
CA GLY A 584 16.45 -0.35 11.87
C GLY A 584 17.96 -0.53 11.89
N TRP A 585 18.42 -1.74 12.26
CA TRP A 585 19.87 -1.99 12.33
C TRP A 585 20.55 -1.87 10.98
N LYS A 586 19.83 -2.01 9.85
CA LYS A 586 20.39 -1.79 8.52
C LYS A 586 20.90 -0.36 8.34
N SER A 587 20.18 0.66 8.82
CA SER A 587 20.65 2.05 8.68
C SER A 587 21.91 2.33 9.50
N MET A 588 22.13 1.56 10.57
CA MET A 588 23.29 1.68 11.47
C MET A 588 24.50 0.87 11.01
N THR A 589 24.25 -0.32 10.43
CA THR A 589 25.28 -1.33 10.17
C THR A 589 25.53 -1.61 8.68
N GLY A 590 24.62 -1.17 7.81
CA GLY A 590 24.64 -1.47 6.37
C GLY A 590 24.06 -2.84 6.00
N THR A 591 23.73 -3.70 6.96
CA THR A 591 23.21 -5.06 6.71
C THR A 591 21.84 -5.30 7.33
N THR A 592 21.03 -6.14 6.69
CA THR A 592 19.75 -6.63 7.27
C THR A 592 19.91 -7.94 8.02
N ASN A 593 21.06 -8.63 7.85
CA ASN A 593 21.32 -9.91 8.48
C ASN A 593 21.81 -9.71 9.92
N PHE A 594 20.97 -10.05 10.89
CA PHE A 594 21.30 -9.91 12.31
C PHE A 594 22.40 -10.85 12.78
N GLY A 595 22.63 -12.00 12.12
CA GLY A 595 23.77 -12.86 12.44
C GLY A 595 25.11 -12.13 12.23
N VAL A 596 25.23 -11.39 11.11
CA VAL A 596 26.40 -10.54 10.85
C VAL A 596 26.54 -9.43 11.90
N VAL A 597 25.41 -8.86 12.36
CA VAL A 597 25.42 -7.85 13.45
C VAL A 597 25.90 -8.47 14.76
N ALA A 598 25.40 -9.65 15.11
CA ALA A 598 25.71 -10.33 16.36
C ALA A 598 27.17 -10.84 16.41
N ASP A 599 27.74 -11.23 15.28
CA ASP A 599 29.11 -11.79 15.21
C ASP A 599 30.20 -10.73 15.01
N SER A 600 29.82 -9.46 14.81
CA SER A 600 30.77 -8.37 14.53
C SER A 600 31.15 -7.58 15.77
N ASP A 601 32.43 -7.19 15.84
CA ASP A 601 32.97 -6.28 16.85
C ASP A 601 33.02 -4.80 16.38
N GLU A 602 32.45 -4.48 15.22
CA GLU A 602 32.36 -3.10 14.77
C GLU A 602 31.52 -2.27 15.75
N PRO A 603 31.93 -1.03 16.13
CA PRO A 603 31.19 -0.21 17.09
C PRO A 603 29.71 -0.02 16.75
N SER A 604 29.38 0.16 15.47
CA SER A 604 28.00 0.30 15.01
C SER A 604 27.18 -0.99 15.15
N HIS A 605 27.81 -2.16 14.98
CA HIS A 605 27.18 -3.46 15.09
C HIS A 605 26.92 -3.81 16.56
N ARG A 606 27.90 -3.57 17.43
CA ARG A 606 27.71 -3.68 18.89
C ARG A 606 26.59 -2.77 19.39
N LEU A 607 26.57 -1.51 18.96
CA LEU A 607 25.50 -0.59 19.34
C LEU A 607 24.11 -1.09 18.88
N ALA A 608 24.00 -1.60 17.65
CA ALA A 608 22.74 -2.15 17.15
C ALA A 608 22.29 -3.40 17.93
N PHE A 609 23.24 -4.29 18.27
CA PHE A 609 22.99 -5.45 19.12
C PHE A 609 22.51 -5.04 20.52
N ASP A 610 23.21 -4.11 21.17
CA ASP A 610 22.90 -3.63 22.52
C ASP A 610 21.53 -2.96 22.58
N ILE A 611 21.18 -2.14 21.57
CA ILE A 611 19.84 -1.55 21.45
C ILE A 611 18.78 -2.66 21.36
N PHE A 612 19.00 -3.70 20.55
CA PHE A 612 18.01 -4.76 20.40
C PHE A 612 17.82 -5.56 21.69
N VAL A 613 18.92 -5.93 22.37
CA VAL A 613 18.88 -6.60 23.68
C VAL A 613 18.15 -5.75 24.72
N ASP A 614 18.46 -4.46 24.80
CA ASP A 614 17.85 -3.55 25.76
C ASP A 614 16.34 -3.40 25.53
N ARG A 615 15.91 -3.24 24.27
CA ARG A 615 14.48 -3.15 23.93
C ARG A 615 13.75 -4.46 24.23
N ILE A 616 14.35 -5.62 23.94
CA ILE A 616 13.76 -6.92 24.31
C ILE A 616 13.62 -7.03 25.83
N ALA A 617 14.68 -6.74 26.59
CA ALA A 617 14.67 -6.83 28.04
C ALA A 617 13.62 -5.90 28.67
N ALA A 618 13.42 -4.70 28.12
CA ALA A 618 12.38 -3.77 28.55
C ALA A 618 10.97 -4.36 28.37
N PHE A 619 10.68 -5.00 27.23
CA PHE A 619 9.40 -5.69 27.03
C PHE A 619 9.24 -6.90 27.94
N VAL A 620 10.29 -7.71 28.14
CA VAL A 620 10.25 -8.84 29.07
C VAL A 620 9.94 -8.37 30.50
N GLY A 621 10.60 -7.32 30.98
CA GLY A 621 10.32 -6.73 32.29
C GLY A 621 8.89 -6.21 32.42
N SER A 622 8.43 -5.44 31.43
CA SER A 622 7.05 -4.94 31.38
C SER A 622 6.04 -6.09 31.43
N TYR A 623 6.23 -7.11 30.61
CA TYR A 623 5.30 -8.24 30.50
C TYR A 623 5.34 -9.19 31.69
N PHE A 624 6.49 -9.31 32.36
CA PHE A 624 6.56 -10.01 33.63
C PHE A 624 5.65 -9.34 34.67
N VAL A 625 5.66 -8.00 34.74
CA VAL A 625 4.76 -7.23 35.63
C VAL A 625 3.30 -7.34 35.16
N THR A 626 3.03 -7.26 33.86
CA THR A 626 1.69 -7.47 33.28
C THR A 626 1.09 -8.84 33.65
N LEU A 627 1.93 -9.87 33.74
CA LEU A 627 1.56 -11.21 34.17
C LEU A 627 1.63 -11.39 35.69
N GLU A 628 1.87 -10.32 36.45
CA GLU A 628 1.95 -10.31 37.92
C GLU A 628 2.99 -11.32 38.46
N GLY A 629 4.09 -11.50 37.73
CA GLY A 629 5.15 -12.46 38.03
C GLY A 629 4.77 -13.93 37.84
N ARG A 630 3.54 -14.23 37.38
CA ARG A 630 3.07 -15.57 37.07
C ARG A 630 3.43 -15.91 35.63
N VAL A 631 4.69 -16.27 35.42
CA VAL A 631 5.23 -16.68 34.11
C VAL A 631 5.58 -18.17 34.20
N ASP A 632 5.20 -18.95 33.19
CA ASP A 632 5.57 -20.36 33.08
C ASP A 632 6.88 -20.51 32.29
N ALA A 633 7.09 -19.66 31.29
CA ALA A 633 8.30 -19.63 30.48
C ALA A 633 8.53 -18.27 29.79
N LEU A 634 9.81 -17.96 29.55
CA LEU A 634 10.24 -17.04 28.51
C LEU A 634 10.58 -17.84 27.26
N VAL A 635 9.91 -17.56 26.13
CA VAL A 635 10.02 -18.36 24.90
C VAL A 635 10.66 -17.55 23.79
N PHE A 636 11.77 -18.03 23.23
CA PHE A 636 12.40 -17.48 22.03
C PHE A 636 11.91 -18.22 20.79
N ALA A 637 11.52 -17.50 19.75
CA ALA A 637 11.06 -18.04 18.49
C ALA A 637 11.44 -17.13 17.32
N GLY A 638 11.21 -17.60 16.10
CA GLY A 638 11.53 -16.87 14.87
C GLY A 638 13.02 -16.97 14.53
N GLY A 639 13.37 -16.65 13.28
CA GLY A 639 14.69 -16.93 12.73
C GLY A 639 15.87 -16.42 13.58
N ILE A 640 15.77 -15.25 14.21
CA ILE A 640 16.82 -14.74 15.12
C ILE A 640 16.76 -15.44 16.48
N GLY A 641 15.56 -15.61 17.05
CA GLY A 641 15.37 -16.23 18.36
C GLY A 641 15.81 -17.69 18.42
N GLU A 642 15.62 -18.42 17.33
CA GLU A 642 16.00 -19.83 17.18
C GLU A 642 17.50 -20.02 16.98
N HIS A 643 18.16 -19.13 16.21
CA HIS A 643 19.54 -19.34 15.76
C HIS A 643 20.60 -18.54 16.54
N SER A 644 20.23 -17.45 17.21
CA SER A 644 21.20 -16.59 17.90
C SER A 644 21.33 -16.94 19.39
N ALA A 645 22.17 -17.94 19.71
CA ALA A 645 22.52 -18.30 21.08
C ALA A 645 23.08 -17.10 21.87
N LYS A 646 23.91 -16.27 21.22
CA LYS A 646 24.48 -15.04 21.80
C LYS A 646 23.40 -14.04 22.22
N LEU A 647 22.38 -13.83 21.38
CA LEU A 647 21.26 -12.95 21.73
C LEU A 647 20.47 -13.50 22.92
N ARG A 648 20.14 -14.79 22.91
CA ARG A 648 19.43 -15.43 24.04
C ARG A 648 20.19 -15.25 25.36
N SER A 649 21.50 -15.53 25.37
CA SER A 649 22.37 -15.28 26.53
C SER A 649 22.33 -13.84 26.99
N ALA A 650 22.50 -12.88 26.08
CA ALA A 650 22.51 -11.46 26.42
C ALA A 650 21.17 -10.99 27.03
N VAL A 651 20.05 -11.41 26.44
CA VAL A 651 18.70 -11.07 26.93
C VAL A 651 18.46 -11.69 28.31
N VAL A 652 18.70 -12.99 28.49
CA VAL A 652 18.43 -13.66 29.76
C VAL A 652 19.31 -13.11 30.88
N ASN A 653 20.59 -12.86 30.61
CA ASN A 653 21.49 -12.22 31.59
C ASN A 653 20.97 -10.84 32.01
N ARG A 654 20.39 -10.06 31.08
CA ARG A 654 19.83 -8.72 31.37
C ARG A 654 18.59 -8.78 32.26
N VAL A 655 17.80 -9.86 32.19
CA VAL A 655 16.57 -10.06 32.96
C VAL A 655 16.71 -11.11 34.07
N ALA A 656 17.94 -11.50 34.42
CA ALA A 656 18.21 -12.54 35.42
C ALA A 656 17.61 -12.20 36.80
N CYS A 657 17.46 -10.91 37.11
CA CYS A 657 16.79 -10.45 38.34
C CYS A 657 15.31 -10.86 38.44
N LEU A 658 14.68 -11.26 37.33
CA LEU A 658 13.30 -11.78 37.28
C LEU A 658 13.25 -13.31 37.49
N GLY A 659 14.40 -13.96 37.67
CA GLY A 659 14.48 -15.39 37.99
C GLY A 659 14.66 -16.33 36.81
N PHE A 660 14.94 -15.79 35.61
CA PHE A 660 15.35 -16.56 34.43
C PHE A 660 16.86 -16.83 34.47
N ALA A 661 17.28 -18.04 34.09
CA ALA A 661 18.68 -18.38 33.88
C ALA A 661 18.79 -19.37 32.72
N LEU A 662 19.84 -19.24 31.90
CA LEU A 662 20.13 -20.14 30.78
C LEU A 662 21.20 -21.14 31.17
N ASN A 663 21.05 -22.37 30.70
CA ASN A 663 22.11 -23.35 30.66
C ASN A 663 22.96 -23.14 29.40
N ASP A 664 24.22 -22.78 29.57
CA ASP A 664 25.11 -22.45 28.45
C ASP A 664 25.30 -23.62 27.47
N ALA A 665 25.38 -24.85 27.97
CA ALA A 665 25.52 -26.03 27.11
C ALA A 665 24.27 -26.22 26.25
N SER A 666 23.08 -26.25 26.87
CA SER A 666 21.82 -26.39 26.15
C SER A 666 21.57 -25.25 25.16
N ASN A 667 21.98 -24.02 25.49
CA ASN A 667 21.82 -22.86 24.62
C ASN A 667 22.68 -22.92 23.34
N GLN A 668 23.81 -23.64 23.37
CA GLN A 668 24.72 -23.82 22.23
C GLN A 668 24.39 -25.06 21.37
N GLU A 669 23.56 -25.97 21.88
CA GLU A 669 23.15 -27.13 21.10
C GLU A 669 22.24 -26.74 19.92
N PRO A 670 22.35 -27.44 18.77
CA PRO A 670 21.39 -27.28 17.69
C PRO A 670 19.98 -27.60 18.19
N ILE A 671 19.00 -26.78 17.78
CA ILE A 671 17.60 -27.01 18.14
C ILE A 671 17.05 -28.17 17.31
N LYS A 672 16.59 -29.24 17.99
CA LYS A 672 16.17 -30.49 17.35
C LYS A 672 14.66 -30.71 17.38
N ASP A 673 14.02 -30.21 18.43
CA ASP A 673 12.60 -30.39 18.69
C ASP A 673 11.83 -29.08 18.43
N ILE A 674 10.50 -29.19 18.23
CA ILE A 674 9.62 -28.02 18.05
C ILE A 674 9.74 -27.08 19.25
N VAL A 675 9.82 -27.62 20.47
CA VAL A 675 10.07 -26.87 21.70
C VAL A 675 11.21 -27.54 22.46
N GLN A 676 12.21 -26.75 22.87
CA GLN A 676 13.37 -27.23 23.61
C GLN A 676 13.63 -26.34 24.83
N GLU A 677 13.93 -26.96 25.97
CA GLU A 677 14.33 -26.27 27.21
C GLU A 677 15.78 -25.82 27.10
N LEU A 678 16.02 -24.54 27.39
CA LEU A 678 17.34 -23.92 27.43
C LEU A 678 17.70 -23.43 28.84
N GLY A 679 16.74 -23.39 29.77
CA GLY A 679 16.94 -22.87 31.11
C GLY A 679 17.77 -23.77 32.03
N GLU A 680 18.36 -23.18 33.07
CA GLU A 680 18.94 -23.96 34.17
C GLU A 680 17.85 -24.71 34.94
N ARG A 681 18.15 -25.94 35.39
CA ARG A 681 17.17 -26.78 36.09
C ARG A 681 16.67 -26.16 37.39
N ASP A 682 17.54 -25.42 38.08
CA ASP A 682 17.25 -24.80 39.38
C ASP A 682 16.76 -23.34 39.25
N ALA A 683 16.56 -22.84 38.01
CA ALA A 683 16.01 -21.52 37.78
C ALA A 683 14.54 -21.44 38.24
N SER A 684 14.14 -20.32 38.82
CA SER A 684 12.74 -20.12 39.23
C SER A 684 11.78 -19.98 38.04
N GLN A 685 12.30 -19.63 36.86
CA GLN A 685 11.54 -19.42 35.64
C GLN A 685 12.21 -20.17 34.47
N ARG A 686 11.40 -20.81 33.63
CA ARG A 686 11.90 -21.59 32.48
C ARG A 686 12.28 -20.68 31.31
N VAL A 687 13.22 -21.16 30.50
CA VAL A 687 13.60 -20.51 29.24
C VAL A 687 13.52 -21.53 28.13
N LEU A 688 12.64 -21.30 27.16
CA LEU A 688 12.39 -22.22 26.06
C LEU A 688 12.78 -21.57 24.72
N VAL A 689 13.04 -22.42 23.74
CA VAL A 689 13.01 -22.04 22.33
C VAL A 689 11.93 -22.84 21.62
N CYS A 690 11.21 -22.18 20.71
CA CYS A 690 10.15 -22.79 19.90
C CYS A 690 10.43 -22.52 18.41
N GLN A 691 10.59 -23.58 17.61
CA GLN A 691 10.64 -23.50 16.15
C GLN A 691 9.23 -23.27 15.61
N THR A 692 8.93 -22.03 15.21
CA THR A 692 7.58 -21.67 14.79
C THR A 692 7.27 -22.16 13.38
N ASP A 693 6.07 -22.69 13.17
CA ASP A 693 5.56 -23.06 11.84
C ASP A 693 4.22 -22.34 11.58
N GLU A 694 4.31 -21.17 10.95
CA GLU A 694 3.13 -20.36 10.60
C GLU A 694 2.28 -21.04 9.52
N GLN A 695 2.91 -21.75 8.57
CA GLN A 695 2.22 -22.45 7.49
C GLN A 695 1.36 -23.60 8.03
N LEU A 696 1.91 -24.39 8.95
CA LEU A 696 1.18 -25.47 9.61
C LEU A 696 0.02 -24.92 10.44
N GLU A 697 0.23 -23.82 11.16
CA GLU A 697 -0.84 -23.20 11.94
C GLU A 697 -1.96 -22.67 11.04
N MET A 698 -1.64 -22.07 9.88
CA MET A 698 -2.63 -21.68 8.89
C MET A 698 -3.41 -22.88 8.33
N ALA A 699 -2.72 -23.97 7.99
CA ALA A 699 -3.36 -25.19 7.54
C ALA A 699 -4.28 -25.78 8.63
N ARG A 700 -3.88 -25.72 9.90
CA ARG A 700 -4.68 -26.18 11.05
C ARG A 700 -5.94 -25.35 11.20
N LEU A 701 -5.84 -24.02 11.10
CA LEU A 701 -6.99 -23.12 11.13
C LEU A 701 -8.02 -23.45 10.03
N CYS A 702 -7.57 -23.88 8.85
CA CYS A 702 -8.46 -24.37 7.80
C CYS A 702 -9.06 -25.74 8.12
N ALA A 703 -8.27 -26.67 8.65
CA ALA A 703 -8.75 -28.01 9.02
C ALA A 703 -9.82 -28.00 10.12
N GLU A 704 -9.81 -26.99 11.00
CA GLU A 704 -10.75 -26.82 12.10
C GLU A 704 -11.97 -25.95 11.75
N LYS A 705 -11.98 -25.29 10.59
CA LYS A 705 -13.07 -24.39 10.18
C LYS A 705 -14.25 -25.21 9.64
N GLU A 706 -15.31 -25.36 10.42
CA GLU A 706 -16.45 -26.22 10.06
C GLU A 706 -17.08 -25.88 8.70
N ASP A 707 -17.21 -24.59 8.40
CA ASP A 707 -17.79 -24.03 7.16
C ASP A 707 -16.98 -24.35 5.88
N ILE A 708 -15.75 -24.84 6.02
CA ILE A 708 -14.94 -25.32 4.88
C ILE A 708 -15.28 -26.78 4.52
N TRP A 709 -15.78 -27.56 5.49
CA TRP A 709 -16.02 -29.00 5.35
C TRP A 709 -17.50 -29.37 5.15
N GLU A 710 -18.39 -28.38 5.22
CA GLU A 710 -19.81 -28.49 4.84
C GLU A 710 -19.99 -28.26 3.33
#